data_AF-A9FDT5-F1
#
_entry.id   AF-A9FDT5-F1
#
_cell.length_a   1.000
_cell.length_b   1.000
_cell.length_c   1.000
_cell.angle_alpha   90.00
_cell.angle_beta   90.00
_cell.angle_gamma   90.00
#
_symmetry.space_group_name_H-M   'P 1'
#
loop_
_entity.id
_entity.type
_entity.pdbx_description
1 polymer ?
#
loop_
_entity_poly.entity_id
_entity_poly.type
_entity_poly.pdbx_seq_one_letter_code
_entity_poly.pdbx_strand_id
1 'polypeptide(L)'
;MIELSRSLQAALLAAVALGIVLLAWRGYTRFDKKGELEPRRPGVVRVGVVVALTGASLLALTLVASSGRAKGLAPIGAFFASNTERIAPLVATLIVGGALRLFRARTAADKGRWLSGRWGAKARVGLRVLGAMSLLAALAIVVLWVAVLPIHPTFRWILGGTLFGAGAGYLVAGSRPVRKGLYRALGWWWGALVGVAFGVTATLTARMPVGKGASFNSTDQIIRFTALVSSVVFLFFVLSALLPLALDALERRSFVPHVAARHVRASKSGFLTVISVLSMAGVAVSSCALCSVTSIMGGFGADLKRKILGNNAHMVVDASRPGGFGNWDDKLTQVRVALAPYGGAATPVAAGEAMGSSASNTAGALVRGIDPDTIGQVIDLAKNIEVGSFDYLRDPEKLTSLPPEEIIGRGPGGEPYFKGPDFRQPTDVDPSVRDYLKLQTRVYPGVIIGRELAKSLHVLVGDEVTLLSPMGELGPTGVMPRSRRFRVAAIFYSGMYEYDVTHAYVLMEEAQRFFSLDDKITHIDIRVPDPERVQEVRPAVEAAVAASAALDEAPEGGKPPPQLRVRDWMEMNKNLFSALKLEKIATFIILSIAIAVASFCIVCTLLLMVTEKGKEIAVLKALGASDNAVMRVFMLEGVIIGAIGTIYGVGTALAVCTGLYWFGVRLDPDVYYIDRLPVNVNLSDYAMVAVASMLICTIATIYPARAASRLSPVDGLRYE
;
A
#
# COMPACT_ATOMS: atom_id res chain seq x y z
N MET A 1 29.27 33.26 -18.38
CA MET A 1 28.64 34.55 -18.03
C MET A 1 27.15 34.25 -17.87
N ILE A 2 26.53 34.31 -16.70
CA ILE A 2 26.61 35.31 -15.62
C ILE A 2 26.75 34.56 -14.27
N GLU A 3 27.80 34.86 -13.50
CA GLU A 3 27.90 34.42 -12.11
C GLU A 3 26.94 35.26 -11.27
N LEU A 4 25.87 34.63 -10.78
CA LEU A 4 25.00 35.25 -9.79
C LEU A 4 25.69 35.27 -8.43
N SER A 5 25.79 36.45 -7.83
CA SER A 5 26.39 36.66 -6.52
C SER A 5 25.70 35.81 -5.44
N ARG A 6 26.46 35.36 -4.44
CA ARG A 6 25.95 34.51 -3.33
C ARG A 6 24.75 35.12 -2.60
N SER A 7 24.63 36.45 -2.60
CA SER A 7 23.47 37.16 -2.05
C SER A 7 22.21 36.99 -2.90
N LEU A 8 22.31 36.90 -4.23
CA LEU A 8 21.16 36.66 -5.10
C LEU A 8 20.71 35.18 -5.06
N GLN A 9 21.63 34.25 -4.87
CA GLN A 9 21.31 32.83 -4.64
C GLN A 9 20.56 32.63 -3.31
N ALA A 10 20.97 33.34 -2.25
CA ALA A 10 20.26 33.35 -0.97
C ALA A 10 18.89 34.04 -1.07
N ALA A 11 18.78 35.12 -1.85
CA ALA A 11 17.50 35.80 -2.09
C ALA A 11 16.51 34.94 -2.90
N LEU A 12 16.98 34.18 -3.90
CA LEU A 12 16.18 33.23 -4.66
C LEU A 12 15.69 32.05 -3.81
N LEU A 13 16.55 31.48 -2.95
CA LEU A 13 16.17 30.44 -1.99
C LEU A 13 15.15 30.95 -0.95
N ALA A 14 15.33 32.19 -0.48
CA ALA A 14 14.36 32.84 0.41
C ALA A 14 13.03 33.14 -0.30
N ALA A 15 13.05 33.56 -1.57
CA ALA A 15 11.84 33.80 -2.36
C ALA A 15 11.07 32.51 -2.70
N VAL A 16 11.77 31.40 -2.96
CA VAL A 16 11.15 30.07 -3.14
C VAL A 16 10.53 29.56 -1.83
N ALA A 17 11.22 29.75 -0.70
CA ALA A 17 10.66 29.44 0.62
C ALA A 17 9.44 30.32 0.96
N LEU A 18 9.48 31.63 0.63
CA LEU A 18 8.36 32.55 0.81
C LEU A 18 7.18 32.22 -0.12
N GLY A 19 7.44 31.75 -1.34
CA GLY A 19 6.44 31.30 -2.30
C GLY A 19 5.71 30.04 -1.84
N ILE A 20 6.42 29.08 -1.23
CA ILE A 20 5.83 27.87 -0.63
C ILE A 20 4.97 28.24 0.59
N VAL A 21 5.38 29.24 1.37
CA VAL A 21 4.63 29.76 2.52
C VAL A 21 3.39 30.56 2.08
N LEU A 22 3.47 31.36 1.01
CA LEU A 22 2.34 32.09 0.43
C LEU A 22 1.34 31.14 -0.26
N LEU A 23 1.80 30.05 -0.88
CA LEU A 23 0.95 28.98 -1.41
C LEU A 23 0.22 28.22 -0.29
N ALA A 24 0.88 27.98 0.85
CA ALA A 24 0.25 27.43 2.05
C ALA A 24 -0.75 28.41 2.71
N TRP A 25 -0.62 29.72 2.45
CA TRP A 25 -1.50 30.77 2.98
C TRP A 25 -2.76 31.01 2.13
N ARG A 26 -2.78 30.63 0.84
CA ARG A 26 -3.90 30.88 -0.09
C ARG A 26 -5.19 30.07 0.22
N GLY A 27 -5.18 29.21 1.23
CA GLY A 27 -6.31 28.33 1.58
C GLY A 27 -7.34 28.88 2.58
N TYR A 28 -7.18 30.10 3.13
CA TYR A 28 -7.99 30.55 4.27
C TYR A 28 -8.40 32.04 4.24
N THR A 29 -9.19 32.45 3.24
CA THR A 29 -10.02 33.67 3.35
C THR A 29 -11.34 33.50 2.60
N ARG A 30 -12.46 33.93 3.20
CA ARG A 30 -13.77 34.10 2.53
C ARG A 30 -14.15 35.58 2.60
N PHE A 31 -14.75 36.11 1.55
CA PHE A 31 -15.28 37.46 1.47
C PHE A 31 -16.73 37.50 1.99
N ASP A 32 -17.09 38.55 2.73
CA ASP A 32 -18.51 38.84 3.05
C ASP A 32 -19.23 39.50 1.85
N LYS A 33 -20.56 39.54 1.86
CA LYS A 33 -21.46 40.04 0.80
C LYS A 33 -21.27 41.52 0.43
N LYS A 34 -20.35 42.25 1.07
CA LYS A 34 -19.92 43.61 0.70
C LYS A 34 -18.47 43.71 0.18
N GLY A 35 -17.78 42.57 -0.01
CA GLY A 35 -16.47 42.53 -0.67
C GLY A 35 -15.26 42.84 0.20
N GLU A 36 -15.39 42.86 1.53
CA GLU A 36 -14.27 43.10 2.47
C GLU A 36 -13.87 41.84 3.25
N LEU A 37 -12.59 41.78 3.65
CA LEU A 37 -11.93 40.64 4.30
C LEU A 37 -12.17 40.66 5.82
N GLU A 38 -12.91 39.68 6.37
CA GLU A 38 -13.04 39.49 7.82
C GLU A 38 -11.94 38.58 8.41
N PRO A 39 -11.13 39.04 9.39
CA PRO A 39 -10.18 38.21 10.12
C PRO A 39 -10.86 37.44 11.28
N ARG A 40 -10.79 36.11 11.27
CA ARG A 40 -11.17 35.28 12.44
C ARG A 40 -10.16 35.47 13.57
N ARG A 41 -10.66 35.76 14.78
CA ARG A 41 -9.90 35.98 16.03
C ARG A 41 -8.84 34.89 16.30
N PRO A 42 -7.60 35.24 16.69
CA PRO A 42 -6.48 34.30 16.80
C PRO A 42 -6.36 33.69 18.20
N GLY A 43 -6.95 32.51 18.39
CA GLY A 43 -6.42 31.54 19.34
C GLY A 43 -5.58 30.54 18.56
N VAL A 44 -4.31 30.34 18.92
CA VAL A 44 -3.37 29.35 18.33
C VAL A 44 -2.58 29.81 17.08
N VAL A 45 -1.88 30.95 17.17
CA VAL A 45 -0.73 31.31 16.28
C VAL A 45 0.57 31.40 17.11
N ARG A 46 0.80 30.43 18.00
CA ARG A 46 1.95 30.43 18.94
C ARG A 46 3.22 29.73 18.46
N VAL A 47 3.28 29.16 17.26
CA VAL A 47 4.47 28.38 16.84
C VAL A 47 5.37 29.12 15.85
N GLY A 48 4.83 30.03 15.03
CA GLY A 48 5.64 30.81 14.06
C GLY A 48 6.43 31.98 14.66
N VAL A 49 5.94 32.58 15.77
CA VAL A 49 6.54 33.80 16.37
C VAL A 49 7.65 33.47 17.38
N VAL A 50 7.65 32.28 17.97
CA VAL A 50 8.60 31.89 19.02
C VAL A 50 10.01 31.65 18.46
N VAL A 51 10.14 31.12 17.25
CA VAL A 51 11.45 30.84 16.63
C VAL A 51 12.19 32.13 16.25
N ALA A 52 11.46 33.18 15.86
CA ALA A 52 12.03 34.49 15.51
C ALA A 52 12.48 35.30 16.74
N LEU A 53 11.74 35.24 17.86
CA LEU A 53 12.09 35.96 19.09
C LEU A 53 13.31 35.37 19.81
N THR A 54 13.48 34.05 19.82
CA THR A 54 14.68 33.41 20.40
C THR A 54 15.97 33.79 19.66
N GLY A 55 15.90 34.06 18.35
CA GLY A 55 17.03 34.55 17.57
C GLY A 55 17.41 36.00 17.90
N ALA A 56 16.43 36.87 18.16
CA ALA A 56 16.66 38.28 18.48
C ALA A 56 17.14 38.50 19.93
N SER A 57 16.68 37.69 20.89
CA SER A 57 17.05 37.83 22.31
C SER A 57 18.50 37.38 22.60
N LEU A 58 19.02 36.38 21.90
CA LEU A 58 20.40 35.92 22.04
C LEU A 58 21.42 36.92 21.49
N LEU A 59 21.05 37.68 20.45
CA LEU A 59 21.89 38.68 19.80
C LEU A 59 21.94 40.00 20.60
N ALA A 60 20.85 40.36 21.28
CA ALA A 60 20.80 41.50 22.20
C ALA A 60 21.62 41.25 23.49
N LEU A 61 21.64 40.01 24.00
CA LEU A 61 22.40 39.62 25.19
C LEU A 61 23.93 39.65 24.97
N THR A 62 24.40 39.45 23.74
CA THR A 62 25.81 39.58 23.36
C THR A 62 26.28 41.03 23.17
N LEU A 63 25.36 41.97 22.88
CA LEU A 63 25.69 43.39 22.67
C LEU A 63 25.60 44.25 23.95
N VAL A 64 24.85 43.80 24.96
CA VAL A 64 24.70 44.55 26.24
C VAL A 64 25.73 44.15 27.29
N ALA A 65 26.41 43.00 27.12
CA ALA A 65 27.53 42.60 27.99
C ALA A 65 28.80 43.48 27.85
N SER A 66 28.81 44.47 26.94
CA SER A 66 29.97 45.32 26.64
C SER A 66 29.85 46.81 27.01
N SER A 67 28.84 47.27 27.75
CA SER A 67 28.80 48.68 28.18
C SER A 67 28.26 48.88 29.61
N GLY A 68 29.16 49.20 30.53
CA GLY A 68 28.80 49.60 31.89
C GLY A 68 28.25 51.03 31.92
N ARG A 69 26.98 51.17 32.34
CA ARG A 69 26.34 52.30 33.05
C ARG A 69 24.85 52.33 32.71
N ALA A 70 23.99 52.13 33.71
CA ALA A 70 22.72 52.86 33.90
C ALA A 70 22.02 52.35 35.17
N LYS A 71 21.94 53.20 36.19
CA LYS A 71 21.11 53.01 37.39
C LYS A 71 19.67 53.38 37.01
N GLY A 72 18.70 52.45 37.08
CA GLY A 72 17.31 52.82 36.83
C GLY A 72 16.26 51.72 36.63
N LEU A 73 16.41 50.51 37.17
CA LEU A 73 15.38 49.44 37.02
C LEU A 73 15.10 48.68 38.32
N ALA A 74 14.87 49.43 39.40
CA ALA A 74 14.52 48.89 40.72
C ALA A 74 13.10 48.25 40.88
N PRO A 75 12.08 48.48 40.02
CA PRO A 75 10.77 47.84 40.22
C PRO A 75 10.57 46.48 39.52
N ILE A 76 11.48 46.04 38.63
CA ILE A 76 11.35 44.75 37.91
C ILE A 76 11.83 43.56 38.78
N GLY A 77 12.72 43.80 39.74
CA GLY A 77 13.21 42.78 40.67
C GLY A 77 12.15 42.30 41.68
N ALA A 78 11.20 43.15 42.06
CA ALA A 78 10.18 42.82 43.06
C ALA A 78 9.08 41.89 42.54
N PHE A 79 8.82 41.88 41.22
CA PHE A 79 7.86 40.97 40.59
C PHE A 79 8.39 39.53 40.46
N PHE A 80 9.72 39.36 40.41
CA PHE A 80 10.35 38.03 40.35
C PHE A 80 10.47 37.33 41.71
N ALA A 81 10.32 38.06 42.82
CA ALA A 81 10.38 37.49 44.16
C ALA A 81 9.09 36.77 44.59
N SER A 82 7.93 37.11 44.00
CA SER A 82 6.63 36.55 44.38
C SER A 82 6.19 35.31 43.58
N ASN A 83 6.99 34.86 42.61
CA ASN A 83 6.70 33.65 41.79
C ASN A 83 7.76 32.54 41.98
N THR A 84 8.34 32.49 43.17
CA THR A 84 9.35 31.53 43.65
C THR A 84 8.98 30.06 43.51
N GLU A 85 7.71 29.70 43.32
CA GLU A 85 7.32 28.29 43.10
C GLU A 85 7.38 27.84 41.62
N ARG A 86 7.67 28.75 40.67
CA ARG A 86 8.06 28.40 39.29
C ARG A 86 9.57 28.56 39.04
N ILE A 87 10.36 28.67 40.10
CA ILE A 87 11.84 28.65 40.13
C ILE A 87 12.39 27.21 40.05
N ALA A 88 11.53 26.20 39.92
CA ALA A 88 11.91 24.81 39.65
C ALA A 88 12.87 24.60 38.43
N PRO A 89 12.82 25.35 37.32
CA PRO A 89 13.84 25.24 36.27
C PRO A 89 15.16 25.95 36.64
N LEU A 90 15.15 26.90 37.58
CA LEU A 90 16.35 27.48 38.19
C LEU A 90 17.06 26.44 39.09
N VAL A 91 16.32 25.54 39.74
CA VAL A 91 16.86 24.39 40.50
C VAL A 91 17.48 23.34 39.56
N ALA A 92 16.90 23.10 38.38
CA ALA A 92 17.47 22.19 37.39
C ALA A 92 18.81 22.69 36.83
N THR A 93 18.96 24.01 36.62
CA THR A 93 20.26 24.61 36.24
C THR A 93 21.24 24.72 37.41
N LEU A 94 20.76 24.79 38.67
CA LEU A 94 21.59 24.78 39.87
C LEU A 94 22.19 23.41 40.21
N ILE A 95 21.50 22.30 39.91
CA ILE A 95 22.02 20.94 40.17
C ILE A 95 23.15 20.56 39.20
N VAL A 96 23.05 20.93 37.92
CA VAL A 96 24.07 20.58 36.90
C VAL A 96 25.19 21.63 36.84
N GLY A 97 24.87 22.92 37.02
CA GLY A 97 25.84 24.02 37.03
C GLY A 97 26.57 24.19 38.38
N GLY A 98 25.89 23.92 39.50
CA GLY A 98 26.46 24.01 40.85
C GLY A 98 27.44 22.86 41.16
N ALA A 99 27.15 21.65 40.70
CA ALA A 99 28.05 20.50 40.87
C ALA A 99 29.38 20.64 40.12
N LEU A 100 29.38 21.25 38.92
CA LEU A 100 30.60 21.47 38.14
C LEU A 100 31.46 22.63 38.69
N ARG A 101 30.85 23.68 39.27
CA ARG A 101 31.59 24.80 39.87
C ARG A 101 32.17 24.44 41.23
N LEU A 102 31.48 23.65 42.05
CA LEU A 102 32.01 23.11 43.31
C LEU A 102 33.17 22.12 43.09
N PHE A 103 33.14 21.32 42.02
CA PHE A 103 34.22 20.38 41.71
C PHE A 103 35.50 21.08 41.19
N ARG A 104 35.35 22.19 40.45
CA ARG A 104 36.49 22.99 39.96
C ARG A 104 37.09 23.92 41.01
N ALA A 105 36.26 24.46 41.91
CA ALA A 105 36.70 25.31 43.02
C ALA A 105 37.46 24.51 44.09
N ARG A 106 37.12 23.24 44.32
CA ARG A 106 37.78 22.39 45.33
C ARG A 106 39.08 21.75 44.85
N THR A 107 39.35 21.70 43.54
CA THR A 107 40.63 21.24 42.97
C THR A 107 41.64 22.36 42.71
N ALA A 108 41.23 23.63 42.80
CA ALA A 108 42.13 24.77 42.67
C ALA A 108 42.64 25.29 44.03
N ALA A 109 42.03 24.87 45.14
CA ALA A 109 42.35 25.32 46.49
C ALA A 109 43.41 24.49 47.22
N ASP A 110 43.83 23.33 46.70
CA ASP A 110 44.93 22.55 47.28
C ASP A 110 45.97 22.20 46.21
N LYS A 111 46.80 23.19 45.89
CA LYS A 111 48.16 22.94 45.38
C LYS A 111 49.03 22.53 46.56
N GLY A 112 48.99 21.25 46.92
CA GLY A 112 49.93 20.74 47.92
C GLY A 112 49.65 19.32 48.35
N ARG A 113 50.30 18.36 47.66
CA ARG A 113 50.42 16.94 48.04
C ARG A 113 49.12 16.14 48.02
N TRP A 114 48.90 15.39 46.93
CA TRP A 114 48.56 13.95 47.01
C TRP A 114 48.31 13.38 45.60
N LEU A 115 49.39 12.88 44.98
CA LEU A 115 49.29 11.83 43.98
C LEU A 115 49.23 10.50 44.73
N SER A 116 48.12 9.77 44.63
CA SER A 116 48.02 8.29 44.50
C SER A 116 46.72 7.74 45.11
N GLY A 117 46.10 6.77 44.42
CA GLY A 117 45.19 5.81 45.08
C GLY A 117 43.79 5.65 44.49
N ARG A 118 43.62 4.59 43.68
CA ARG A 118 42.46 3.66 43.51
C ARG A 118 41.01 4.16 43.31
N TRP A 119 40.65 5.43 43.58
CA TRP A 119 39.25 5.88 43.61
C TRP A 119 38.79 6.69 42.39
N GLY A 120 39.71 7.32 41.64
CA GLY A 120 39.39 8.03 40.39
C GLY A 120 38.97 7.13 39.22
N ALA A 121 39.22 5.82 39.30
CA ALA A 121 38.72 4.84 38.33
C ALA A 121 37.28 4.42 38.64
N LYS A 122 36.95 4.16 39.92
CA LYS A 122 35.60 3.73 40.35
C LYS A 122 34.54 4.82 40.15
N ALA A 123 34.86 6.09 40.40
CA ALA A 123 33.95 7.21 40.17
C ALA A 123 33.63 7.43 38.68
N ARG A 124 34.61 7.24 37.79
CA ARG A 124 34.42 7.31 36.32
C ARG A 124 33.64 6.12 35.78
N VAL A 125 33.75 4.95 36.40
CA VAL A 125 32.94 3.77 36.05
C VAL A 125 31.49 3.96 36.52
N GLY A 126 31.27 4.46 37.74
CA GLY A 126 29.92 4.75 38.25
C GLY A 126 29.15 5.76 37.41
N LEU A 127 29.81 6.84 36.94
CA LEU A 127 29.18 7.85 36.07
C LEU A 127 28.87 7.30 34.66
N ARG A 128 29.67 6.31 34.18
CA ARG A 128 29.43 5.62 32.90
C ARG A 128 28.27 4.63 33.00
N VAL A 129 28.14 3.93 34.12
CA VAL A 129 27.02 2.99 34.35
C VAL A 129 25.71 3.75 34.50
N LEU A 130 25.70 4.86 35.25
CA LEU A 130 24.50 5.70 35.38
C LEU A 130 24.07 6.36 34.05
N GLY A 131 25.03 6.83 33.25
CA GLY A 131 24.74 7.38 31.92
C GLY A 131 24.25 6.33 30.91
N ALA A 132 24.73 5.08 31.03
CA ALA A 132 24.24 3.98 30.20
C ALA A 132 22.83 3.52 30.63
N MET A 133 22.55 3.46 31.93
CA MET A 133 21.23 3.08 32.45
C MET A 133 20.15 4.11 32.13
N SER A 134 20.45 5.41 32.19
CA SER A 134 19.48 6.45 31.81
C SER A 134 19.20 6.48 30.31
N LEU A 135 20.20 6.17 29.48
CA LEU A 135 20.06 6.10 28.03
C LEU A 135 19.31 4.83 27.60
N LEU A 136 19.53 3.70 28.29
CA LEU A 136 18.76 2.47 28.12
C LEU A 136 17.30 2.60 28.58
N ALA A 137 17.04 3.33 29.67
CA ALA A 137 15.67 3.62 30.12
C ALA A 137 14.92 4.54 29.15
N ALA A 138 15.58 5.59 28.64
CA ALA A 138 15.00 6.46 27.62
C ALA A 138 14.74 5.72 26.29
N LEU A 139 15.61 4.77 25.93
CA LEU A 139 15.44 3.88 24.78
C LEU A 139 14.27 2.91 24.96
N ALA A 140 14.15 2.29 26.13
CA ALA A 140 13.05 1.37 26.46
C ALA A 140 11.71 2.10 26.42
N ILE A 141 11.68 3.37 26.82
CA ILE A 141 10.52 4.27 26.67
C ILE A 141 10.26 4.52 25.18
N VAL A 142 11.24 4.85 24.34
CA VAL A 142 11.00 5.02 22.89
C VAL A 142 10.46 3.74 22.22
N VAL A 143 10.94 2.56 22.62
CA VAL A 143 10.46 1.25 22.14
C VAL A 143 9.03 0.97 22.63
N LEU A 144 8.71 1.28 23.89
CA LEU A 144 7.36 1.19 24.44
C LEU A 144 6.39 2.17 23.74
N TRP A 145 6.90 3.30 23.23
CA TRP A 145 6.11 4.37 22.63
C TRP A 145 5.82 4.18 21.13
N VAL A 146 6.71 3.53 20.37
CA VAL A 146 6.45 3.10 18.99
C VAL A 146 5.39 1.98 18.96
N ALA A 147 5.29 1.21 20.04
CA ALA A 147 4.35 0.10 20.14
C ALA A 147 2.92 0.50 20.53
N VAL A 148 2.66 1.69 21.11
CA VAL A 148 1.42 1.92 21.85
C VAL A 148 0.48 3.02 21.32
N LEU A 149 0.88 4.11 20.65
CA LEU A 149 -0.07 5.25 20.47
C LEU A 149 0.02 6.04 19.15
N PRO A 150 -0.90 5.79 18.19
CA PRO A 150 -1.35 6.77 17.19
C PRO A 150 -2.34 7.81 17.76
N ILE A 151 -2.49 7.96 19.08
CA ILE A 151 -3.60 8.68 19.70
C ILE A 151 -3.10 9.98 20.35
N HIS A 152 -3.53 11.13 19.80
CA HIS A 152 -3.69 12.45 20.44
C HIS A 152 -2.73 13.62 20.03
N PRO A 153 -3.26 14.81 19.65
CA PRO A 153 -2.51 15.95 19.10
C PRO A 153 -1.71 16.82 20.09
N THR A 154 -1.63 16.48 21.38
CA THR A 154 -0.90 17.27 22.40
C THR A 154 0.61 16.97 22.47
N PHE A 155 1.11 15.97 21.73
CA PHE A 155 2.44 15.39 21.93
C PHE A 155 3.63 16.07 21.21
N ARG A 156 3.40 17.15 20.46
CA ARG A 156 4.48 17.89 19.75
C ARG A 156 5.55 18.51 20.67
N TRP A 157 5.25 18.76 21.95
CA TRP A 157 6.17 19.39 22.89
C TRP A 157 7.12 18.42 23.61
N ILE A 158 6.77 17.13 23.71
CA ILE A 158 7.58 16.14 24.43
C ILE A 158 8.70 15.58 23.54
N LEU A 159 8.47 15.48 22.23
CA LEU A 159 9.48 15.09 21.23
C LEU A 159 10.74 15.99 21.29
N GLY A 160 10.54 17.28 21.54
CA GLY A 160 11.63 18.25 21.70
C GLY A 160 12.48 18.02 22.96
N GLY A 161 11.87 17.55 24.06
CA GLY A 161 12.57 17.27 25.32
C GLY A 161 13.46 16.03 25.28
N THR A 162 13.00 14.96 24.62
CA THR A 162 13.77 13.71 24.45
C THR A 162 14.95 13.87 23.48
N LEU A 163 14.78 14.64 22.41
CA LEU A 163 15.89 14.98 21.49
C LEU A 163 16.94 15.85 22.19
N PHE A 164 16.52 16.75 23.08
CA PHE A 164 17.42 17.58 23.88
C PHE A 164 18.19 16.75 24.92
N GLY A 165 17.55 15.75 25.55
CA GLY A 165 18.20 14.81 26.47
C GLY A 165 19.25 13.93 25.80
N ALA A 166 18.96 13.42 24.60
CA ALA A 166 19.93 12.69 23.78
C ALA A 166 21.10 13.59 23.31
N GLY A 167 20.81 14.85 22.96
CA GLY A 167 21.81 15.87 22.65
C GLY A 167 22.68 16.29 23.85
N ALA A 168 22.14 16.26 25.07
CA ALA A 168 22.90 16.54 26.29
C ALA A 168 23.87 15.38 26.64
N GLY A 169 23.43 14.12 26.44
CA GLY A 169 24.31 12.95 26.54
C GLY A 169 25.49 12.99 25.54
N TYR A 170 25.26 13.59 24.36
CA TYR A 170 26.27 13.79 23.30
C TYR A 170 27.40 14.75 23.71
N LEU A 171 27.10 15.76 24.54
CA LEU A 171 28.07 16.75 25.02
C LEU A 171 28.93 16.24 26.19
N VAL A 172 28.41 15.31 27.01
CA VAL A 172 29.11 14.82 28.21
C VAL A 172 30.08 13.68 27.92
N ALA A 173 29.88 12.90 26.85
CA ALA A 173 30.76 11.78 26.47
C ALA A 173 32.03 12.25 25.71
N GLY A 174 32.94 12.93 26.42
CA GLY A 174 34.24 13.38 25.94
C GLY A 174 35.31 12.29 25.98
N SER A 175 35.49 11.53 24.89
CA SER A 175 36.81 10.98 24.45
C SER A 175 36.71 10.34 23.06
N ARG A 176 37.59 10.74 22.13
CA ARG A 176 37.55 10.41 20.69
C ARG A 176 37.69 8.90 20.34
N PRO A 177 38.47 8.05 21.05
CA PRO A 177 38.58 6.64 20.69
C PRO A 177 37.46 5.74 21.23
N VAL A 178 36.80 6.12 22.35
CA VAL A 178 35.67 5.37 22.92
C VAL A 178 34.37 5.59 22.13
N ARG A 179 34.26 6.72 21.42
CA ARG A 179 33.09 7.05 20.57
C ARG A 179 32.81 5.96 19.53
N LYS A 180 33.78 5.51 18.74
CA LYS A 180 33.51 4.61 17.60
C LYS A 180 33.01 3.21 18.01
N GLY A 181 33.58 2.64 19.08
CA GLY A 181 33.16 1.32 19.60
C GLY A 181 31.80 1.36 20.27
N LEU A 182 31.52 2.40 21.07
CA LEU A 182 30.25 2.57 21.76
C LEU A 182 29.10 2.82 20.79
N TYR A 183 29.28 3.65 19.75
CA TYR A 183 28.23 3.89 18.75
C TYR A 183 27.89 2.64 17.94
N ARG A 184 28.89 1.81 17.59
CA ARG A 184 28.63 0.51 16.95
C ARG A 184 27.85 -0.40 17.90
N ALA A 185 28.27 -0.53 19.16
CA ALA A 185 27.56 -1.33 20.14
C ALA A 185 26.11 -0.86 20.35
N LEU A 186 25.88 0.46 20.42
CA LEU A 186 24.54 1.04 20.55
C LEU A 186 23.66 0.77 19.33
N GLY A 187 24.22 0.85 18.12
CA GLY A 187 23.50 0.56 16.88
C GLY A 187 23.07 -0.91 16.78
N TRP A 188 23.95 -1.83 17.18
CA TRP A 188 23.62 -3.26 17.24
C TRP A 188 22.57 -3.58 18.31
N TRP A 189 22.63 -2.92 19.47
CA TRP A 189 21.59 -3.02 20.51
C TRP A 189 20.22 -2.54 20.02
N TRP A 190 20.18 -1.42 19.30
CA TRP A 190 18.95 -0.92 18.66
C TRP A 190 18.40 -1.91 17.63
N GLY A 191 19.26 -2.43 16.75
CA GLY A 191 18.87 -3.44 15.76
C GLY A 191 18.30 -4.70 16.41
N ALA A 192 18.89 -5.16 17.52
CA ALA A 192 18.40 -6.30 18.28
C ALA A 192 17.02 -6.01 18.93
N LEU A 193 16.84 -4.83 19.54
CA LEU A 193 15.56 -4.41 20.11
C LEU A 193 14.44 -4.34 19.06
N VAL A 194 14.73 -3.74 17.90
CA VAL A 194 13.77 -3.68 16.78
C VAL A 194 13.49 -5.09 16.25
N GLY A 195 14.50 -5.97 16.20
CA GLY A 195 14.32 -7.37 15.81
C GLY A 195 13.42 -8.15 16.76
N VAL A 196 13.56 -7.94 18.08
CA VAL A 196 12.66 -8.52 19.08
C VAL A 196 11.25 -7.98 18.92
N ALA A 197 11.08 -6.66 18.74
CA ALA A 197 9.77 -6.05 18.51
C ALA A 197 9.09 -6.58 17.23
N PHE A 198 9.87 -6.75 16.15
CA PHE A 198 9.40 -7.38 14.92
C PHE A 198 8.99 -8.85 15.17
N GLY A 199 9.80 -9.64 15.88
CA GLY A 199 9.45 -11.03 16.21
C GLY A 199 8.17 -11.15 17.04
N VAL A 200 7.99 -10.28 18.05
CA VAL A 200 6.78 -10.24 18.88
C VAL A 200 5.56 -9.84 18.05
N THR A 201 5.64 -8.76 17.27
CA THR A 201 4.51 -8.31 16.45
C THR A 201 4.18 -9.30 15.34
N ALA A 202 5.18 -9.89 14.67
CA ALA A 202 5.00 -10.93 13.66
C ALA A 202 4.32 -12.19 14.22
N THR A 203 4.72 -12.65 15.41
CA THR A 203 4.09 -13.81 16.07
C THR A 203 2.67 -13.53 16.53
N LEU A 204 2.38 -12.31 17.00
CA LEU A 204 1.01 -11.88 17.31
C LEU A 204 0.15 -11.87 16.06
N THR A 205 0.65 -11.32 14.95
CA THR A 205 -0.12 -11.29 13.69
C THR A 205 -0.36 -12.67 13.11
N ALA A 206 0.61 -13.59 13.20
CA ALA A 206 0.46 -14.97 12.71
C ALA A 206 -0.65 -15.76 13.44
N ARG A 207 -1.02 -15.33 14.66
CA ARG A 207 -2.11 -15.95 15.44
C ARG A 207 -3.49 -15.33 15.18
N MET A 208 -3.57 -14.24 14.42
CA MET A 208 -4.84 -13.54 14.16
C MET A 208 -5.64 -14.23 13.04
N PRO A 209 -6.98 -14.26 13.12
CA PRO A 209 -7.82 -14.82 12.07
C PRO A 209 -7.67 -14.02 10.76
N VAL A 210 -7.38 -14.74 9.66
CA VAL A 210 -7.23 -14.17 8.31
C VAL A 210 -8.39 -14.58 7.38
N GLY A 211 -9.34 -15.39 7.88
CA GLY A 211 -10.41 -16.02 7.10
C GLY A 211 -11.47 -15.07 6.51
N LYS A 212 -12.19 -15.58 5.49
CA LYS A 212 -13.36 -14.94 4.86
C LYS A 212 -14.44 -14.69 5.92
N GLY A 213 -14.95 -13.45 6.01
CA GLY A 213 -16.02 -13.07 6.93
C GLY A 213 -15.60 -12.67 8.35
N ALA A 214 -14.30 -12.63 8.68
CA ALA A 214 -13.86 -12.09 9.98
C ALA A 214 -14.07 -10.55 10.03
N SER A 215 -14.64 -10.05 11.13
CA SER A 215 -15.00 -8.64 11.32
C SER A 215 -13.81 -7.69 11.17
N PHE A 216 -14.08 -6.48 10.66
CA PHE A 216 -13.08 -5.42 10.57
C PHE A 216 -12.79 -4.86 11.98
N ASN A 217 -11.70 -5.31 12.61
CA ASN A 217 -11.26 -4.81 13.91
C ASN A 217 -10.08 -3.85 13.76
N SER A 218 -10.23 -2.61 14.24
CA SER A 218 -9.18 -1.58 14.15
C SER A 218 -7.89 -1.97 14.88
N THR A 219 -8.00 -2.72 15.98
CA THR A 219 -6.85 -3.18 16.77
C THR A 219 -5.96 -4.14 15.96
N ASP A 220 -6.57 -5.06 15.20
CA ASP A 220 -5.84 -6.04 14.39
C ASP A 220 -5.10 -5.34 13.24
N GLN A 221 -5.70 -4.31 12.64
CA GLN A 221 -5.06 -3.50 11.59
C GLN A 221 -3.86 -2.72 12.14
N ILE A 222 -3.95 -2.16 13.35
CA ILE A 222 -2.83 -1.46 13.99
C ILE A 222 -1.66 -2.42 14.22
N ILE A 223 -1.92 -3.63 14.72
CA ILE A 223 -0.85 -4.62 14.98
C ILE A 223 -0.18 -5.05 13.67
N ARG A 224 -0.96 -5.33 12.62
CA ARG A 224 -0.46 -5.62 11.26
C ARG A 224 0.41 -4.48 10.72
N PHE A 225 -0.01 -3.24 10.89
CA PHE A 225 0.74 -2.07 10.44
C PHE A 225 2.06 -1.91 11.22
N THR A 226 2.03 -2.07 12.54
CA THR A 226 3.25 -2.01 13.38
C THR A 226 4.23 -3.14 13.05
N ALA A 227 3.74 -4.35 12.76
CA ALA A 227 4.57 -5.46 12.31
C ALA A 227 5.25 -5.15 10.96
N LEU A 228 4.53 -4.52 10.03
CA LEU A 228 5.07 -4.09 8.75
C LEU A 228 6.16 -3.02 8.93
N VAL A 229 5.88 -1.95 9.69
CA VAL A 229 6.85 -0.87 9.92
C VAL A 229 8.10 -1.39 10.64
N SER A 230 7.93 -2.21 11.69
CA SER A 230 9.06 -2.78 12.42
C SER A 230 9.92 -3.70 11.55
N SER A 231 9.33 -4.43 10.60
CA SER A 231 10.08 -5.27 9.64
C SER A 231 11.02 -4.44 8.74
N VAL A 232 10.54 -3.30 8.24
CA VAL A 232 11.32 -2.42 7.36
C VAL A 232 12.46 -1.76 8.13
N VAL A 233 12.17 -1.29 9.35
CA VAL A 233 13.19 -0.71 10.23
C VAL A 233 14.23 -1.77 10.61
N PHE A 234 13.80 -2.99 10.94
CA PHE A 234 14.70 -4.10 11.23
C PHE A 234 15.65 -4.39 10.06
N LEU A 235 15.11 -4.49 8.84
CA LEU A 235 15.91 -4.69 7.65
C LEU A 235 16.93 -3.57 7.46
N PHE A 236 16.52 -2.31 7.64
CA PHE A 236 17.42 -1.16 7.52
C PHE A 236 18.61 -1.27 8.49
N PHE A 237 18.38 -1.69 9.73
CA PHE A 237 19.46 -1.93 10.70
C PHE A 237 20.36 -3.10 10.31
N VAL A 238 19.79 -4.21 9.83
CA VAL A 238 20.56 -5.37 9.35
C VAL A 238 21.46 -4.98 8.18
N LEU A 239 20.92 -4.29 7.17
CA LEU A 239 21.70 -3.81 6.02
C LEU A 239 22.80 -2.82 6.46
N SER A 240 22.49 -1.92 7.39
CA SER A 240 23.45 -0.96 7.93
C SER A 240 24.56 -1.63 8.75
N ALA A 241 24.27 -2.77 9.39
CA ALA A 241 25.27 -3.56 10.10
C ALA A 241 26.16 -4.39 9.17
N LEU A 242 25.64 -4.82 8.02
CA LEU A 242 26.38 -5.55 6.98
C LEU A 242 27.27 -4.63 6.13
N LEU A 243 26.89 -3.36 5.95
CA LEU A 243 27.62 -2.41 5.11
C LEU A 243 29.11 -2.25 5.50
N PRO A 244 29.49 -2.08 6.79
CA PRO A 244 30.90 -2.03 7.19
C PRO A 244 31.67 -3.30 6.85
N LEU A 245 31.06 -4.48 6.99
CA LEU A 245 31.70 -5.77 6.68
C LEU A 245 31.99 -5.88 5.18
N ALA A 246 31.04 -5.47 4.34
CA ALA A 246 31.21 -5.44 2.89
C ALA A 246 32.32 -4.47 2.45
N LEU A 247 32.34 -3.25 3.02
CA LEU A 247 33.40 -2.27 2.74
C LEU A 247 34.77 -2.73 3.25
N ASP A 248 34.85 -3.31 4.45
CA ASP A 248 36.10 -3.86 4.99
C ASP A 248 36.62 -5.02 4.13
N ALA A 249 35.74 -5.83 3.53
CA ALA A 249 36.12 -6.89 2.60
C ALA A 249 36.66 -6.35 1.26
N LEU A 250 36.07 -5.26 0.74
CA LEU A 250 36.58 -4.53 -0.42
C LEU A 250 37.94 -3.88 -0.15
N GLU A 251 38.13 -3.28 1.04
CA GLU A 251 39.38 -2.63 1.45
C GLU A 251 40.58 -3.58 1.50
N ARG A 252 40.37 -4.88 1.73
CA ARG A 252 41.42 -5.91 1.84
C ARG A 252 41.94 -6.47 0.51
N ARG A 253 41.32 -6.11 -0.62
CA ARG A 253 41.69 -6.67 -1.94
C ARG A 253 42.84 -5.88 -2.59
N SER A 254 42.59 -5.29 -3.75
CA SER A 254 43.58 -4.60 -4.58
C SER A 254 43.57 -3.09 -4.31
N PHE A 255 44.52 -2.37 -4.88
CA PHE A 255 44.67 -0.91 -4.78
C PHE A 255 43.37 -0.16 -5.14
N VAL A 256 42.73 -0.50 -6.26
CA VAL A 256 41.54 0.20 -6.76
C VAL A 256 40.34 0.07 -5.78
N PRO A 257 39.93 -1.15 -5.35
CA PRO A 257 38.95 -1.33 -4.28
C PRO A 257 39.30 -0.63 -2.97
N HIS A 258 40.58 -0.65 -2.58
CA HIS A 258 41.03 -0.02 -1.35
C HIS A 258 40.79 1.49 -1.35
N VAL A 259 41.11 2.17 -2.46
CA VAL A 259 40.90 3.61 -2.60
C VAL A 259 39.40 3.93 -2.71
N ALA A 260 38.66 3.20 -3.56
CA ALA A 260 37.23 3.45 -3.79
C ALA A 260 36.38 3.28 -2.52
N ALA A 261 36.57 2.18 -1.77
CA ALA A 261 35.83 1.94 -0.53
C ALA A 261 36.13 3.02 0.54
N ARG A 262 37.37 3.53 0.58
CA ARG A 262 37.74 4.61 1.48
C ARG A 262 37.18 5.95 1.04
N HIS A 263 37.04 6.26 -0.25
CA HIS A 263 36.38 7.50 -0.67
C HIS A 263 34.92 7.56 -0.21
N VAL A 264 34.17 6.45 -0.37
CA VAL A 264 32.79 6.33 0.12
C VAL A 264 32.71 6.44 1.64
N ARG A 265 33.70 5.89 2.36
CA ARG A 265 33.72 5.85 3.84
C ARG A 265 34.34 7.08 4.52
N ALA A 266 35.22 7.82 3.83
CA ALA A 266 36.10 8.81 4.46
C ALA A 266 35.36 10.11 4.80
N SER A 267 35.13 10.30 6.10
CA SER A 267 34.67 11.56 6.67
C SER A 267 35.82 12.57 6.79
N LYS A 268 36.02 13.43 5.79
CA LYS A 268 36.87 14.64 5.95
C LYS A 268 36.09 15.95 5.83
N SER A 269 35.06 15.99 4.99
CA SER A 269 34.10 17.11 4.88
C SER A 269 32.70 16.57 5.15
N GLY A 270 31.96 17.16 6.10
CA GLY A 270 30.57 16.77 6.38
C GLY A 270 29.66 16.94 5.15
N PHE A 271 30.03 17.82 4.23
CA PHE A 271 29.28 18.09 3.02
C PHE A 271 29.34 16.92 2.00
N LEU A 272 30.52 16.33 1.77
CA LEU A 272 30.68 15.15 0.89
C LEU A 272 29.91 13.92 1.38
N THR A 273 29.90 13.71 2.70
CA THR A 273 29.16 12.59 3.29
C THR A 273 27.66 12.76 3.11
N VAL A 274 27.15 13.99 3.18
CA VAL A 274 25.71 14.28 2.95
C VAL A 274 25.32 13.99 1.51
N ILE A 275 26.14 14.42 0.54
CA ILE A 275 25.84 14.23 -0.88
C ILE A 275 25.87 12.74 -1.26
N SER A 276 26.85 11.99 -0.77
CA SER A 276 26.94 10.54 -1.02
C SER A 276 25.74 9.80 -0.41
N VAL A 277 25.33 10.17 0.80
CA VAL A 277 24.11 9.63 1.44
C VAL A 277 22.85 10.00 0.65
N LEU A 278 22.75 11.23 0.16
CA LEU A 278 21.60 11.68 -0.64
C LEU A 278 21.50 10.89 -1.95
N SER A 279 22.62 10.58 -2.60
CA SER A 279 22.62 9.78 -3.83
C SER A 279 22.34 8.30 -3.57
N MET A 280 22.91 7.70 -2.52
CA MET A 280 22.52 6.35 -2.10
C MET A 280 21.02 6.26 -1.80
N ALA A 281 20.47 7.27 -1.09
CA ALA A 281 19.05 7.37 -0.81
C ALA A 281 18.21 7.56 -2.08
N GLY A 282 18.66 8.37 -3.03
CA GLY A 282 17.98 8.56 -4.32
C GLY A 282 17.86 7.25 -5.11
N VAL A 283 18.95 6.48 -5.20
CA VAL A 283 18.95 5.16 -5.85
C VAL A 283 18.09 4.15 -5.08
N ALA A 284 18.14 4.17 -3.75
CA ALA A 284 17.33 3.29 -2.90
C ALA A 284 15.83 3.58 -3.03
N VAL A 285 15.42 4.86 -2.96
CA VAL A 285 14.02 5.25 -3.12
C VAL A 285 13.52 4.92 -4.52
N SER A 286 14.33 5.18 -5.55
CA SER A 286 13.99 4.83 -6.93
C SER A 286 13.74 3.32 -7.05
N SER A 287 14.74 2.49 -6.76
CA SER A 287 14.61 1.01 -6.86
C SER A 287 13.51 0.43 -5.95
N CYS A 288 13.28 1.00 -4.76
CA CYS A 288 12.16 0.62 -3.90
C CYS A 288 10.81 0.90 -4.56
N ALA A 289 10.64 2.10 -5.13
CA ALA A 289 9.42 2.47 -5.85
C ALA A 289 9.19 1.54 -7.05
N LEU A 290 10.23 1.22 -7.83
CA LEU A 290 10.11 0.34 -8.99
C LEU A 290 9.62 -1.06 -8.60
N CYS A 291 10.29 -1.69 -7.63
CA CYS A 291 9.90 -3.00 -7.14
C CYS A 291 8.50 -3.02 -6.51
N SER A 292 8.15 -1.97 -5.77
CA SER A 292 6.83 -1.88 -5.13
C SER A 292 5.72 -1.76 -6.16
N VAL A 293 5.90 -0.89 -7.16
CA VAL A 293 4.90 -0.71 -8.23
C VAL A 293 4.75 -1.99 -9.05
N THR A 294 5.84 -2.65 -9.44
CA THR A 294 5.74 -3.91 -10.19
C THR A 294 5.04 -5.00 -9.38
N SER A 295 5.27 -5.08 -8.07
CA SER A 295 4.64 -6.08 -7.19
C SER A 295 3.15 -5.84 -7.00
N ILE A 296 2.75 -4.59 -6.79
CA ILE A 296 1.34 -4.22 -6.58
C ILE A 296 0.57 -4.38 -7.89
N MET A 297 1.11 -3.91 -9.01
CA MET A 297 0.42 -3.99 -10.30
C MET A 297 0.39 -5.42 -10.83
N GLY A 298 1.47 -6.18 -10.67
CA GLY A 298 1.48 -7.61 -10.94
C GLY A 298 0.47 -8.38 -10.08
N GLY A 299 0.35 -8.01 -8.80
CA GLY A 299 -0.65 -8.55 -7.89
C GLY A 299 -2.08 -8.24 -8.32
N PHE A 300 -2.38 -6.97 -8.61
CA PHE A 300 -3.71 -6.51 -9.03
C PHE A 300 -4.15 -7.16 -10.35
N GLY A 301 -3.26 -7.19 -11.34
CA GLY A 301 -3.55 -7.86 -12.62
C GLY A 301 -3.83 -9.35 -12.43
N ALA A 302 -3.07 -10.05 -11.57
CA ALA A 302 -3.29 -11.46 -11.28
C ALA A 302 -4.59 -11.71 -10.50
N ASP A 303 -4.92 -10.86 -9.53
CA ASP A 303 -6.14 -10.99 -8.72
C ASP A 303 -7.40 -10.71 -9.56
N LEU A 304 -7.40 -9.63 -10.34
CA LEU A 304 -8.47 -9.33 -11.29
C LEU A 304 -8.67 -10.48 -12.28
N LYS A 305 -7.58 -10.95 -12.90
CA LYS A 305 -7.64 -12.08 -13.84
C LYS A 305 -8.22 -13.32 -13.17
N ARG A 306 -7.77 -13.66 -11.96
CA ARG A 306 -8.30 -14.81 -11.20
C ARG A 306 -9.78 -14.68 -10.89
N LYS A 307 -10.24 -13.50 -10.46
CA LYS A 307 -11.66 -13.25 -10.15
C LYS A 307 -12.56 -13.32 -11.39
N ILE A 308 -12.09 -12.78 -12.52
CA ILE A 308 -12.82 -12.84 -13.80
C ILE A 308 -12.93 -14.28 -14.28
N LEU A 309 -11.85 -15.06 -14.21
CA LEU A 309 -11.81 -16.44 -14.69
C LEU A 309 -12.51 -17.43 -13.74
N GLY A 310 -12.62 -17.13 -12.43
CA GLY A 310 -13.30 -18.01 -11.49
C GLY A 310 -14.82 -18.03 -11.64
N ASN A 311 -15.42 -16.88 -11.96
CA ASN A 311 -16.87 -16.69 -11.89
C ASN A 311 -17.55 -16.44 -13.24
N ASN A 312 -16.80 -16.49 -14.34
CA ASN A 312 -17.35 -16.37 -15.69
C ASN A 312 -17.01 -17.59 -16.54
N ALA A 313 -17.81 -17.76 -17.58
CA ALA A 313 -17.41 -18.55 -18.72
C ALA A 313 -16.14 -17.98 -19.37
N HIS A 314 -15.25 -18.87 -19.82
CA HIS A 314 -14.03 -18.49 -20.52
C HIS A 314 -14.30 -18.12 -21.99
N MET A 315 -15.38 -18.67 -22.55
CA MET A 315 -15.89 -18.36 -23.87
C MET A 315 -17.42 -18.34 -23.84
N VAL A 316 -18.01 -17.48 -24.66
CA VAL A 316 -19.46 -17.37 -24.81
C VAL A 316 -19.80 -17.42 -26.29
N VAL A 317 -20.76 -18.29 -26.64
CA VAL A 317 -21.37 -18.31 -27.97
C VAL A 317 -22.69 -17.58 -27.88
N ASP A 318 -22.78 -16.39 -28.48
CA ASP A 318 -23.99 -15.57 -28.49
C ASP A 318 -24.47 -15.27 -29.91
N ALA A 319 -25.77 -14.97 -30.03
CA ALA A 319 -26.33 -14.50 -31.29
C ALA A 319 -25.98 -13.02 -31.52
N SER A 320 -25.64 -12.67 -32.76
CA SER A 320 -25.33 -11.28 -33.12
C SER A 320 -26.54 -10.33 -33.06
N ARG A 321 -27.77 -10.87 -33.03
CA ARG A 321 -29.02 -10.10 -32.93
C ARG A 321 -29.76 -10.43 -31.61
N PRO A 322 -30.47 -9.45 -31.01
CA PRO A 322 -31.35 -9.71 -29.87
C PRO A 322 -32.47 -10.69 -30.24
N GLY A 323 -32.90 -11.53 -29.29
CA GLY A 323 -34.03 -12.46 -29.47
C GLY A 323 -33.69 -13.96 -29.30
N GLY A 324 -32.45 -14.28 -28.93
CA GLY A 324 -31.99 -15.65 -28.69
C GLY A 324 -31.95 -16.52 -29.95
N PHE A 325 -31.57 -17.78 -29.78
CA PHE A 325 -31.54 -18.79 -30.84
C PHE A 325 -32.13 -20.12 -30.34
N GLY A 326 -32.85 -20.81 -31.24
CA GLY A 326 -33.39 -22.15 -31.00
C GLY A 326 -32.46 -23.25 -31.51
N ASN A 327 -32.93 -24.50 -31.46
CA ASN A 327 -32.16 -25.71 -31.78
C ASN A 327 -30.83 -25.75 -31.03
N TRP A 328 -30.87 -25.33 -29.76
CA TRP A 328 -29.67 -25.13 -28.97
C TRP A 328 -29.09 -26.45 -28.45
N ASP A 329 -29.89 -27.51 -28.32
CA ASP A 329 -29.44 -28.81 -27.83
C ASP A 329 -28.43 -29.49 -28.79
N ASP A 330 -28.72 -29.48 -30.09
CA ASP A 330 -27.81 -29.97 -31.13
C ASP A 330 -26.51 -29.15 -31.17
N LYS A 331 -26.63 -27.82 -31.08
CA LYS A 331 -25.50 -26.89 -31.04
C LYS A 331 -24.64 -27.12 -29.82
N LEU A 332 -25.26 -27.28 -28.65
CA LEU A 332 -24.59 -27.57 -27.39
C LEU A 332 -23.86 -28.91 -27.45
N THR A 333 -24.47 -29.93 -28.07
CA THR A 333 -23.84 -31.25 -28.26
C THR A 333 -22.59 -31.15 -29.15
N GLN A 334 -22.66 -30.44 -30.28
CA GLN A 334 -21.50 -30.23 -31.15
C GLN A 334 -20.38 -29.45 -30.44
N VAL A 335 -20.74 -28.42 -29.67
CA VAL A 335 -19.78 -27.66 -28.85
C VAL A 335 -19.13 -28.56 -27.80
N ARG A 336 -19.89 -29.42 -27.11
CA ARG A 336 -19.35 -30.39 -26.14
C ARG A 336 -18.39 -31.39 -26.77
N VAL A 337 -18.71 -31.90 -27.97
CA VAL A 337 -17.82 -32.80 -28.73
C VAL A 337 -16.52 -32.07 -29.12
N ALA A 338 -16.59 -30.83 -29.57
CA ALA A 338 -15.42 -30.02 -29.90
C ALA A 338 -14.55 -29.70 -28.68
N LEU A 339 -15.14 -29.61 -27.49
CA LEU A 339 -14.45 -29.34 -26.22
C LEU A 339 -13.89 -30.60 -25.55
N ALA A 340 -14.36 -31.80 -25.89
CA ALA A 340 -13.95 -33.05 -25.26
C ALA A 340 -12.42 -33.29 -25.29
N PRO A 341 -11.69 -33.03 -26.39
CA PRO A 341 -10.22 -33.15 -26.42
C PRO A 341 -9.49 -32.22 -25.44
N TYR A 342 -10.15 -31.11 -25.07
CA TYR A 342 -9.60 -30.07 -24.22
C TYR A 342 -10.11 -30.13 -22.78
N GLY A 343 -11.03 -31.06 -22.46
CA GLY A 343 -11.65 -31.20 -21.13
C GLY A 343 -12.54 -30.02 -20.76
N GLY A 344 -13.14 -29.33 -21.74
CA GLY A 344 -14.05 -28.20 -21.50
C GLY A 344 -15.48 -28.63 -21.21
N ALA A 345 -16.22 -27.79 -20.49
CA ALA A 345 -17.65 -27.94 -20.19
C ALA A 345 -18.46 -26.80 -20.83
N ALA A 346 -19.72 -27.08 -21.19
CA ALA A 346 -20.62 -26.10 -21.77
C ALA A 346 -22.04 -26.23 -21.19
N THR A 347 -22.68 -25.09 -20.97
CA THR A 347 -24.05 -24.98 -20.43
C THR A 347 -24.87 -23.95 -21.23
N PRO A 348 -26.15 -24.24 -21.50
CA PRO A 348 -27.04 -23.25 -22.09
C PRO A 348 -27.37 -22.18 -21.04
N VAL A 349 -27.65 -20.94 -21.48
CA VAL A 349 -28.10 -19.83 -20.63
C VAL A 349 -29.15 -18.98 -21.34
N ALA A 350 -30.24 -18.68 -20.64
CA ALA A 350 -31.23 -17.69 -21.05
C ALA A 350 -31.13 -16.45 -20.16
N ALA A 351 -30.59 -15.35 -20.67
CA ALA A 351 -30.33 -14.14 -19.90
C ALA A 351 -31.12 -12.94 -20.41
N GLY A 352 -31.45 -12.02 -19.50
CA GLY A 352 -32.06 -10.75 -19.87
C GLY A 352 -31.98 -9.73 -18.74
N GLU A 353 -32.11 -8.46 -19.11
CA GLU A 353 -32.12 -7.35 -18.15
C GLU A 353 -33.51 -7.20 -17.52
N ALA A 354 -33.54 -7.05 -16.20
CA ALA A 354 -34.77 -6.84 -15.43
C ALA A 354 -34.51 -5.83 -14.29
N MET A 355 -35.58 -5.39 -13.64
CA MET A 355 -35.52 -4.67 -12.38
C MET A 355 -36.06 -5.56 -11.27
N GLY A 356 -35.25 -5.79 -10.25
CA GLY A 356 -35.69 -6.35 -8.98
C GLY A 356 -36.35 -5.29 -8.11
N SER A 357 -37.49 -5.64 -7.52
CA SER A 357 -38.24 -4.80 -6.59
C SER A 357 -38.55 -5.61 -5.35
N SER A 358 -38.21 -5.07 -4.19
CA SER A 358 -38.65 -5.55 -2.88
C SER A 358 -39.71 -4.60 -2.31
N ALA A 359 -40.18 -4.88 -1.09
CA ALA A 359 -41.09 -3.99 -0.37
C ALA A 359 -40.50 -2.60 -0.07
N SER A 360 -39.16 -2.48 -0.02
CA SER A 360 -38.49 -1.24 0.39
C SER A 360 -37.67 -0.56 -0.70
N ASN A 361 -37.17 -1.31 -1.70
CA ASN A 361 -36.26 -0.74 -2.70
C ASN A 361 -36.35 -1.44 -4.06
N THR A 362 -35.80 -0.78 -5.09
CA THR A 362 -35.67 -1.31 -6.45
C THR A 362 -34.21 -1.25 -6.92
N ALA A 363 -33.78 -2.26 -7.67
CA ALA A 363 -32.43 -2.35 -8.22
C ALA A 363 -32.46 -3.01 -9.60
N GLY A 364 -31.55 -2.62 -10.50
CA GLY A 364 -31.35 -3.31 -11.77
C GLY A 364 -30.71 -4.68 -11.55
N ALA A 365 -31.19 -5.70 -12.27
CA ALA A 365 -30.66 -7.06 -12.19
C ALA A 365 -30.55 -7.69 -13.59
N LEU A 366 -29.45 -8.39 -13.84
CA LEU A 366 -29.28 -9.29 -14.97
C LEU A 366 -29.71 -10.69 -14.54
N VAL A 367 -30.88 -11.12 -15.02
CA VAL A 367 -31.46 -12.41 -14.68
C VAL A 367 -30.92 -13.46 -15.64
N ARG A 368 -30.35 -14.54 -15.11
CA ARG A 368 -29.77 -15.65 -15.86
C ARG A 368 -30.49 -16.95 -15.50
N GLY A 369 -31.20 -17.51 -16.47
CA GLY A 369 -31.70 -18.87 -16.46
C GLY A 369 -30.55 -19.85 -16.59
N ILE A 370 -30.41 -20.74 -15.63
CA ILE A 370 -29.36 -21.75 -15.58
C ILE A 370 -29.93 -23.16 -15.49
N ASP A 371 -29.20 -24.11 -16.05
CA ASP A 371 -29.40 -25.53 -15.81
C ASP A 371 -28.61 -25.94 -14.55
N PRO A 372 -29.27 -26.36 -13.46
CA PRO A 372 -28.61 -26.64 -12.20
C PRO A 372 -27.64 -27.84 -12.26
N ASP A 373 -27.75 -28.74 -13.24
CA ASP A 373 -26.90 -29.92 -13.34
C ASP A 373 -25.56 -29.62 -14.00
N THR A 374 -25.56 -28.74 -15.01
CA THR A 374 -24.37 -28.42 -15.82
C THR A 374 -23.65 -27.16 -15.36
N ILE A 375 -24.35 -26.22 -14.71
CA ILE A 375 -23.81 -24.90 -14.36
C ILE A 375 -22.59 -24.97 -13.44
N GLY A 376 -22.57 -25.93 -12.50
CA GLY A 376 -21.46 -26.11 -11.54
C GLY A 376 -20.14 -26.53 -12.19
N GLN A 377 -20.17 -27.00 -13.43
CA GLN A 377 -18.97 -27.33 -14.21
C GLN A 377 -18.42 -26.10 -14.94
N VAL A 378 -19.24 -25.08 -15.15
CA VAL A 378 -18.90 -23.90 -15.96
C VAL A 378 -18.57 -22.68 -15.09
N ILE A 379 -19.33 -22.46 -14.02
CA ILE A 379 -19.10 -21.37 -13.06
C ILE A 379 -19.06 -21.89 -11.63
N ASP A 380 -18.28 -21.23 -10.77
CA ASP A 380 -18.15 -21.61 -9.35
C ASP A 380 -19.31 -21.08 -8.46
N LEU A 381 -20.54 -21.00 -9.00
CA LEU A 381 -21.71 -20.44 -8.31
C LEU A 381 -22.04 -21.19 -7.02
N ALA A 382 -22.15 -22.54 -7.07
CA ALA A 382 -22.48 -23.35 -5.91
C ALA A 382 -21.44 -23.25 -4.77
N LYS A 383 -20.17 -22.99 -5.11
CA LYS A 383 -19.08 -22.82 -4.12
C LYS A 383 -19.06 -21.42 -3.49
N ASN A 384 -19.68 -20.45 -4.14
CA ASN A 384 -19.69 -19.04 -3.75
C ASN A 384 -20.96 -18.63 -2.99
N ILE A 385 -21.88 -19.55 -2.72
CA ILE A 385 -23.06 -19.30 -1.89
C ILE A 385 -22.59 -19.05 -0.45
N GLU A 386 -22.93 -17.89 0.11
CA GLU A 386 -22.62 -17.53 1.51
C GLU A 386 -23.76 -17.87 2.47
N VAL A 387 -25.00 -17.78 1.97
CA VAL A 387 -26.23 -17.89 2.76
C VAL A 387 -27.30 -18.61 1.94
N GLY A 388 -28.06 -19.52 2.57
CA GLY A 388 -29.03 -20.39 1.90
C GLY A 388 -28.39 -21.61 1.23
N SER A 389 -29.17 -22.32 0.41
CA SER A 389 -28.74 -23.54 -0.29
C SER A 389 -29.07 -23.46 -1.78
N PHE A 390 -28.22 -24.08 -2.60
CA PHE A 390 -28.48 -24.26 -4.02
C PHE A 390 -29.71 -25.15 -4.28
N ASP A 391 -30.01 -26.08 -3.37
CA ASP A 391 -31.14 -27.01 -3.51
C ASP A 391 -32.50 -26.31 -3.50
N TYR A 392 -32.59 -25.15 -2.82
CA TYR A 392 -33.81 -24.34 -2.80
C TYR A 392 -34.17 -23.75 -4.17
N LEU A 393 -33.22 -23.68 -5.10
CA LEU A 393 -33.50 -23.29 -6.47
C LEU A 393 -34.27 -24.39 -7.22
N ARG A 394 -33.97 -25.66 -6.94
CA ARG A 394 -34.65 -26.83 -7.54
C ARG A 394 -36.02 -27.08 -6.91
N ASP A 395 -36.07 -27.01 -5.58
CA ASP A 395 -37.26 -27.29 -4.78
C ASP A 395 -37.77 -26.02 -4.07
N PRO A 396 -38.49 -25.12 -4.76
CA PRO A 396 -38.98 -23.88 -4.16
C PRO A 396 -39.96 -24.11 -3.01
N GLU A 397 -40.55 -25.30 -2.91
CA GLU A 397 -41.43 -25.68 -1.79
C GLU A 397 -40.70 -25.63 -0.44
N LYS A 398 -39.40 -25.95 -0.40
CA LYS A 398 -38.60 -25.90 0.83
C LYS A 398 -38.44 -24.48 1.38
N LEU A 399 -38.55 -23.46 0.51
CA LEU A 399 -38.51 -22.05 0.91
C LEU A 399 -39.77 -21.59 1.66
N THR A 400 -40.83 -22.39 1.68
CA THR A 400 -42.03 -22.08 2.48
C THR A 400 -41.84 -22.35 3.96
N SER A 401 -40.97 -23.31 4.30
CA SER A 401 -40.74 -23.77 5.67
C SER A 401 -39.26 -23.98 5.96
N LEU A 402 -38.48 -22.90 5.83
CA LEU A 402 -37.07 -22.91 6.26
C LEU A 402 -36.95 -23.26 7.76
N PRO A 403 -35.97 -24.10 8.15
CA PRO A 403 -35.76 -24.49 9.53
C PRO A 403 -35.36 -23.29 10.41
N PRO A 404 -35.64 -23.30 11.73
CA PRO A 404 -35.30 -22.18 12.63
C PRO A 404 -33.81 -21.88 12.71
N GLU A 405 -32.98 -22.89 12.51
CA GLU A 405 -31.51 -22.83 12.51
C GLU A 405 -30.92 -22.42 11.15
N GLU A 406 -31.76 -22.19 10.13
CA GLU A 406 -31.29 -21.76 8.82
C GLU A 406 -30.72 -20.33 8.91
N ILE A 407 -29.52 -20.16 8.36
CA ILE A 407 -28.91 -18.83 8.22
C ILE A 407 -29.60 -18.13 7.05
N ILE A 408 -30.30 -17.03 7.34
CA ILE A 408 -31.03 -16.20 6.37
C ILE A 408 -30.24 -14.97 5.92
N GLY A 409 -29.19 -14.58 6.66
CA GLY A 409 -28.31 -13.48 6.33
C GLY A 409 -27.08 -13.42 7.22
N ARG A 410 -26.18 -12.47 6.97
CA ARG A 410 -25.07 -12.14 7.88
C ARG A 410 -25.04 -10.64 8.17
N GLY A 411 -24.80 -10.28 9.42
CA GLY A 411 -24.66 -8.88 9.83
C GLY A 411 -23.32 -8.27 9.41
N PRO A 412 -23.15 -6.94 9.59
CA PRO A 412 -21.92 -6.22 9.25
C PRO A 412 -20.64 -6.77 9.91
N GLY A 413 -20.80 -7.45 11.06
CA GLY A 413 -19.71 -8.13 11.78
C GLY A 413 -19.48 -9.59 11.38
N GLY A 414 -20.20 -10.13 10.40
CA GLY A 414 -20.14 -11.54 9.99
C GLY A 414 -21.03 -12.48 10.81
N GLU A 415 -21.74 -11.96 11.81
CA GLU A 415 -22.67 -12.73 12.65
C GLU A 415 -23.82 -13.32 11.81
N PRO A 416 -24.11 -14.62 11.90
CA PRO A 416 -25.22 -15.22 11.18
C PRO A 416 -26.56 -14.76 11.76
N TYR A 417 -27.45 -14.28 10.88
CA TYR A 417 -28.86 -14.11 11.19
C TYR A 417 -29.56 -15.42 10.90
N PHE A 418 -30.18 -15.99 11.94
CA PHE A 418 -31.02 -17.16 11.82
C PHE A 418 -32.46 -16.75 11.57
N LYS A 419 -33.21 -17.57 10.84
CA LYS A 419 -34.66 -17.37 10.68
C LYS A 419 -35.37 -17.26 12.03
N GLY A 420 -34.90 -18.04 13.01
CA GLY A 420 -35.55 -18.18 14.30
C GLY A 420 -36.84 -19.00 14.19
N PRO A 421 -37.50 -19.28 15.32
CA PRO A 421 -38.76 -20.01 15.32
C PRO A 421 -39.84 -19.21 14.59
N ASP A 422 -40.57 -19.86 13.68
CA ASP A 422 -41.71 -19.21 13.04
C ASP A 422 -42.88 -19.12 14.02
N PHE A 423 -43.01 -17.96 14.68
CA PHE A 423 -44.09 -17.71 15.65
C PHE A 423 -45.49 -17.70 15.02
N ARG A 424 -45.60 -17.74 13.67
CA ARG A 424 -46.88 -17.84 12.95
C ARG A 424 -47.36 -19.28 12.78
N GLN A 425 -46.51 -20.27 13.06
CA GLN A 425 -46.90 -21.68 13.14
C GLN A 425 -46.66 -22.20 14.56
N PRO A 426 -47.58 -21.95 15.51
CA PRO A 426 -47.50 -22.61 16.81
C PRO A 426 -47.39 -24.13 16.62
N THR A 427 -46.48 -24.76 17.37
CA THR A 427 -46.36 -26.23 17.39
C THR A 427 -47.66 -26.93 17.77
N ASP A 428 -48.56 -26.20 18.45
CA ASP A 428 -49.84 -26.65 19.00
C ASP A 428 -51.06 -26.34 18.10
N VAL A 429 -50.84 -25.98 16.84
CA VAL A 429 -51.95 -25.78 15.88
C VAL A 429 -52.54 -27.12 15.47
N ASP A 430 -53.88 -27.21 15.53
CA ASP A 430 -54.66 -28.35 15.03
C ASP A 430 -54.23 -28.74 13.61
N PRO A 431 -53.97 -30.04 13.33
CA PRO A 431 -53.51 -30.51 12.02
C PRO A 431 -54.32 -29.97 10.84
N SER A 432 -55.64 -29.79 11.02
CA SER A 432 -56.54 -29.25 9.99
C SER A 432 -56.24 -27.80 9.60
N VAL A 433 -55.85 -26.96 10.56
CA VAL A 433 -55.49 -25.55 10.32
C VAL A 433 -54.10 -25.45 9.70
N ARG A 434 -53.17 -26.34 10.09
CA ARG A 434 -51.84 -26.41 9.46
C ARG A 434 -51.95 -26.80 7.99
N ASP A 435 -52.80 -27.76 7.66
CA ASP A 435 -53.03 -28.18 6.28
C ASP A 435 -53.74 -27.09 5.46
N TYR A 436 -54.69 -26.36 6.06
CA TYR A 436 -55.29 -25.17 5.44
C TYR A 436 -54.26 -24.06 5.15
N LEU A 437 -53.36 -23.77 6.09
CA LEU A 437 -52.31 -22.77 5.90
C LEU A 437 -51.28 -23.20 4.83
N LYS A 438 -50.94 -24.49 4.77
CA LYS A 438 -50.12 -25.05 3.68
C LYS A 438 -50.80 -24.87 2.32
N LEU A 439 -52.11 -25.12 2.24
CA LEU A 439 -52.90 -24.92 1.01
C LEU A 439 -52.98 -23.45 0.57
N GLN A 440 -52.87 -22.49 1.50
CA GLN A 440 -52.83 -21.07 1.17
C GLN A 440 -51.42 -20.54 0.84
N THR A 441 -50.36 -21.30 1.16
CA THR A 441 -48.99 -20.85 0.95
C THR A 441 -48.63 -20.97 -0.53
N ARG A 442 -48.60 -19.82 -1.23
CA ARG A 442 -48.16 -19.77 -2.62
C ARG A 442 -46.67 -20.09 -2.71
N VAL A 443 -46.35 -21.10 -3.51
CA VAL A 443 -44.97 -21.44 -3.86
C VAL A 443 -44.55 -20.55 -5.03
N TYR A 444 -43.49 -19.78 -4.82
CA TYR A 444 -42.87 -18.94 -5.85
C TYR A 444 -41.55 -19.57 -6.30
N PRO A 445 -41.17 -19.44 -7.57
CA PRO A 445 -39.88 -19.92 -8.06
C PRO A 445 -38.72 -19.30 -7.28
N GLY A 446 -37.67 -20.08 -7.06
CA GLY A 446 -36.46 -19.65 -6.37
C GLY A 446 -35.64 -18.68 -7.23
N VAL A 447 -34.99 -17.70 -6.59
CA VAL A 447 -33.97 -16.84 -7.22
C VAL A 447 -32.73 -16.76 -6.33
N ILE A 448 -31.56 -16.95 -6.93
CA ILE A 448 -30.28 -16.74 -6.26
C ILE A 448 -29.79 -15.34 -6.62
N ILE A 449 -29.48 -14.50 -5.65
CA ILE A 449 -29.08 -13.11 -5.87
C ILE A 449 -27.69 -12.84 -5.31
N GLY A 450 -26.98 -11.87 -5.90
CA GLY A 450 -25.69 -11.44 -5.38
C GLY A 450 -25.83 -10.70 -4.04
N ARG A 451 -24.79 -10.73 -3.22
CA ARG A 451 -24.79 -10.10 -1.88
C ARG A 451 -25.13 -8.61 -1.92
N GLU A 452 -24.55 -7.87 -2.84
CA GLU A 452 -24.75 -6.41 -2.93
C GLU A 452 -26.12 -6.07 -3.52
N LEU A 453 -26.66 -6.93 -4.39
CA LEU A 453 -28.04 -6.86 -4.86
C LEU A 453 -29.04 -7.12 -3.72
N ALA A 454 -28.77 -8.14 -2.88
CA ALA A 454 -29.59 -8.46 -1.71
C ALA A 454 -29.59 -7.31 -0.69
N LYS A 455 -28.42 -6.72 -0.41
CA LYS A 455 -28.28 -5.51 0.41
C LYS A 455 -29.05 -4.35 -0.20
N SER A 456 -28.92 -4.10 -1.51
CA SER A 456 -29.62 -2.99 -2.18
C SER A 456 -31.14 -3.16 -2.10
N LEU A 457 -31.65 -4.38 -2.27
CA LEU A 457 -33.06 -4.71 -2.15
C LEU A 457 -33.54 -4.84 -0.69
N HIS A 458 -32.65 -4.85 0.30
CA HIS A 458 -32.93 -5.16 1.71
C HIS A 458 -33.71 -6.48 1.89
N VAL A 459 -33.26 -7.54 1.21
CA VAL A 459 -33.89 -8.86 1.27
C VAL A 459 -32.95 -9.90 1.85
N LEU A 460 -33.53 -10.85 2.58
CA LEU A 460 -32.88 -12.02 3.17
C LEU A 460 -33.35 -13.30 2.45
N VAL A 461 -32.69 -14.43 2.74
CA VAL A 461 -33.14 -15.73 2.20
C VAL A 461 -34.54 -16.04 2.73
N GLY A 462 -35.45 -16.40 1.82
CA GLY A 462 -36.87 -16.62 2.10
C GLY A 462 -37.79 -15.44 1.79
N ASP A 463 -37.25 -14.24 1.59
CA ASP A 463 -38.06 -13.06 1.24
C ASP A 463 -38.53 -13.08 -0.23
N GLU A 464 -39.58 -12.31 -0.52
CA GLU A 464 -40.15 -12.20 -1.86
C GLU A 464 -39.53 -11.02 -2.62
N VAL A 465 -39.13 -11.28 -3.86
CA VAL A 465 -38.61 -10.29 -4.81
C VAL A 465 -39.43 -10.35 -6.08
N THR A 466 -39.89 -9.20 -6.56
CA THR A 466 -40.57 -9.10 -7.86
C THR A 466 -39.55 -8.68 -8.91
N LEU A 467 -39.36 -9.51 -9.94
CA LEU A 467 -38.56 -9.17 -11.11
C LEU A 467 -39.47 -8.58 -12.19
N LEU A 468 -39.04 -7.48 -12.80
CA LEU A 468 -39.78 -6.75 -13.83
C LEU A 468 -38.92 -6.57 -15.08
N SER A 469 -39.33 -7.16 -16.21
CA SER A 469 -38.68 -6.95 -17.50
C SER A 469 -39.32 -5.74 -18.20
N PRO A 470 -38.52 -4.72 -18.60
CA PRO A 470 -39.03 -3.58 -19.37
C PRO A 470 -39.40 -3.97 -20.82
N MET A 471 -38.84 -5.08 -21.31
CA MET A 471 -39.16 -5.66 -22.61
C MET A 471 -40.30 -6.67 -22.41
N GLY A 472 -41.49 -6.34 -22.89
CA GLY A 472 -42.66 -7.20 -22.86
C GLY A 472 -43.50 -7.07 -24.13
N GLU A 473 -44.75 -7.51 -24.09
CA GLU A 473 -45.62 -7.51 -25.25
C GLU A 473 -46.08 -6.10 -25.62
N LEU A 474 -46.26 -5.87 -26.93
CA LEU A 474 -46.82 -4.62 -27.45
C LEU A 474 -48.33 -4.59 -27.16
N GLY A 475 -48.71 -3.83 -26.15
CA GLY A 475 -50.10 -3.52 -25.85
C GLY A 475 -50.61 -2.31 -26.66
N PRO A 476 -51.92 -2.03 -26.63
CA PRO A 476 -52.54 -0.91 -27.37
C PRO A 476 -51.96 0.47 -27.02
N THR A 477 -51.36 0.61 -25.85
CA THR A 477 -50.78 1.86 -25.31
C THR A 477 -49.25 1.86 -25.24
N GLY A 478 -48.57 0.81 -25.74
CA GLY A 478 -47.12 0.67 -25.70
C GLY A 478 -46.65 -0.67 -25.14
N VAL A 479 -45.34 -0.80 -24.90
CA VAL A 479 -44.74 -2.02 -24.37
C VAL A 479 -45.16 -2.21 -22.91
N MET A 480 -45.91 -3.29 -22.60
CA MET A 480 -46.28 -3.62 -21.23
C MET A 480 -45.15 -4.41 -20.55
N PRO A 481 -44.61 -3.92 -19.42
CA PRO A 481 -43.56 -4.65 -18.71
C PRO A 481 -44.12 -5.93 -18.09
N ARG A 482 -43.33 -7.01 -18.15
CA ARG A 482 -43.69 -8.28 -17.51
C ARG A 482 -43.16 -8.30 -16.09
N SER A 483 -44.01 -8.64 -15.12
CA SER A 483 -43.60 -8.80 -13.73
C SER A 483 -43.85 -10.22 -13.24
N ARG A 484 -42.91 -10.79 -12.50
CA ARG A 484 -43.03 -12.11 -11.88
C ARG A 484 -42.40 -12.11 -10.50
N ARG A 485 -43.06 -12.78 -9.55
CA ARG A 485 -42.59 -12.90 -8.16
C ARG A 485 -41.72 -14.14 -8.00
N PHE A 486 -40.60 -13.97 -7.32
CA PHE A 486 -39.64 -14.99 -6.95
C PHE A 486 -39.41 -14.95 -5.44
N ARG A 487 -38.92 -16.05 -4.88
CA ARG A 487 -38.47 -16.12 -3.49
C ARG A 487 -36.97 -16.32 -3.43
N VAL A 488 -36.28 -15.57 -2.58
CA VAL A 488 -34.82 -15.62 -2.48
C VAL A 488 -34.39 -16.99 -1.95
N ALA A 489 -33.73 -17.77 -2.81
CA ALA A 489 -33.27 -19.12 -2.53
C ALA A 489 -31.90 -19.11 -1.85
N ALA A 490 -30.97 -18.31 -2.35
CA ALA A 490 -29.63 -18.18 -1.80
C ALA A 490 -29.02 -16.83 -2.14
N ILE A 491 -28.01 -16.44 -1.35
CA ILE A 491 -27.20 -15.25 -1.59
C ILE A 491 -25.76 -15.70 -1.84
N PHE A 492 -25.19 -15.27 -2.97
CA PHE A 492 -23.81 -15.60 -3.34
C PHE A 492 -22.90 -14.37 -3.26
N TYR A 493 -21.60 -14.62 -3.05
CA TYR A 493 -20.55 -13.62 -3.12
C TYR A 493 -19.45 -14.07 -4.06
N SER A 494 -19.33 -13.38 -5.19
CA SER A 494 -18.36 -13.66 -6.23
C SER A 494 -17.01 -12.97 -5.95
N GLY A 495 -16.98 -11.91 -5.15
CA GLY A 495 -15.77 -11.10 -4.92
C GLY A 495 -15.52 -10.05 -6.00
N MET A 496 -16.46 -9.91 -6.94
CA MET A 496 -16.53 -8.86 -7.95
C MET A 496 -17.83 -8.08 -7.73
N TYR A 497 -17.70 -6.82 -7.33
CA TYR A 497 -18.83 -5.98 -6.98
C TYR A 497 -19.86 -5.87 -8.12
N GLU A 498 -19.41 -5.71 -9.36
CA GLU A 498 -20.29 -5.59 -10.52
C GLU A 498 -21.20 -6.81 -10.70
N TYR A 499 -20.75 -8.01 -10.34
CA TYR A 499 -21.57 -9.22 -10.40
C TYR A 499 -22.46 -9.36 -9.19
N ASP A 500 -21.94 -9.05 -8.01
CA ASP A 500 -22.71 -9.16 -6.77
C ASP A 500 -23.86 -8.14 -6.69
N VAL A 501 -23.76 -7.02 -7.42
CA VAL A 501 -24.81 -5.99 -7.47
C VAL A 501 -25.81 -6.20 -8.60
N THR A 502 -25.47 -6.96 -9.66
CA THR A 502 -26.35 -7.10 -10.84
C THR A 502 -26.89 -8.51 -11.05
N HIS A 503 -26.16 -9.57 -10.73
CA HIS A 503 -26.55 -10.91 -11.19
C HIS A 503 -27.63 -11.55 -10.29
N ALA A 504 -28.65 -12.10 -10.94
CA ALA A 504 -29.66 -12.96 -10.34
C ALA A 504 -29.79 -14.25 -11.17
N TYR A 505 -29.81 -15.42 -10.52
CA TYR A 505 -29.92 -16.72 -11.18
C TYR A 505 -31.28 -17.35 -10.87
N VAL A 506 -31.94 -17.86 -11.90
CA VAL A 506 -33.21 -18.59 -11.84
C VAL A 506 -33.10 -19.88 -12.64
N LEU A 507 -34.09 -20.77 -12.55
CA LEU A 507 -34.14 -21.93 -13.43
C LEU A 507 -34.29 -21.51 -14.90
N MET A 508 -33.67 -22.26 -15.81
CA MET A 508 -33.72 -22.01 -17.24
C MET A 508 -35.15 -21.79 -17.77
N GLU A 509 -36.05 -22.72 -17.45
CA GLU A 509 -37.46 -22.67 -17.87
C GLU A 509 -38.16 -21.40 -17.39
N GLU A 510 -37.82 -20.94 -16.19
CA GLU A 510 -38.42 -19.77 -15.57
C GLU A 510 -37.93 -18.48 -16.25
N ALA A 511 -36.65 -18.42 -16.63
CA ALA A 511 -36.12 -17.33 -17.43
C ALA A 511 -36.71 -17.30 -18.85
N GLN A 512 -36.82 -18.45 -19.51
CA GLN A 512 -37.42 -18.56 -20.84
C GLN A 512 -38.86 -18.05 -20.85
N ARG A 513 -39.68 -18.47 -19.88
CA ARG A 513 -41.05 -17.98 -19.70
C ARG A 513 -41.08 -16.48 -19.37
N PHE A 514 -40.20 -16.01 -18.49
CA PHE A 514 -40.16 -14.60 -18.08
C PHE A 514 -39.82 -13.66 -19.25
N PHE A 515 -38.84 -14.03 -20.08
CA PHE A 515 -38.38 -13.23 -21.23
C PHE A 515 -39.09 -13.52 -22.56
N SER A 516 -40.08 -14.44 -22.61
CA SER A 516 -40.75 -14.85 -23.86
C SER A 516 -39.78 -15.47 -24.89
N LEU A 517 -38.81 -16.23 -24.40
CA LEU A 517 -37.83 -16.89 -25.26
C LEU A 517 -38.32 -18.25 -25.79
N ASP A 518 -39.50 -18.74 -25.36
CA ASP A 518 -39.99 -20.09 -25.67
C ASP A 518 -38.87 -21.13 -25.43
N ASP A 519 -38.55 -21.98 -26.41
CA ASP A 519 -37.41 -22.92 -26.35
C ASP A 519 -36.10 -22.34 -26.94
N LYS A 520 -35.89 -21.03 -26.81
CA LYS A 520 -34.66 -20.35 -27.22
C LYS A 520 -33.80 -20.04 -26.01
N ILE A 521 -32.50 -19.95 -26.26
CA ILE A 521 -31.51 -19.48 -25.30
C ILE A 521 -30.82 -18.23 -25.83
N THR A 522 -30.20 -17.45 -24.97
CA THR A 522 -29.48 -16.25 -25.41
C THR A 522 -28.05 -16.56 -25.79
N HIS A 523 -27.39 -17.43 -25.02
CA HIS A 523 -25.99 -17.78 -25.23
C HIS A 523 -25.62 -19.12 -24.58
N ILE A 524 -24.51 -19.70 -25.02
CA ILE A 524 -23.88 -20.88 -24.42
C ILE A 524 -22.62 -20.43 -23.70
N ASP A 525 -22.55 -20.75 -22.41
CA ASP A 525 -21.39 -20.49 -21.58
C ASP A 525 -20.45 -21.70 -21.62
N ILE A 526 -19.16 -21.46 -21.86
CA ILE A 526 -18.13 -22.49 -22.00
C ILE A 526 -17.00 -22.25 -21.00
N ARG A 527 -16.57 -23.31 -20.29
CA ARG A 527 -15.39 -23.32 -19.43
C ARG A 527 -14.35 -24.28 -19.99
N VAL A 528 -13.11 -23.81 -20.09
CA VAL A 528 -11.92 -24.58 -20.48
C VAL A 528 -10.99 -24.74 -19.27
N PRO A 529 -10.27 -25.86 -19.07
CA PRO A 529 -9.39 -26.04 -17.91
C PRO A 529 -8.31 -24.97 -17.76
N ASP A 530 -7.75 -24.50 -18.88
CA ASP A 530 -6.78 -23.41 -18.93
C ASP A 530 -7.33 -22.22 -19.75
N PRO A 531 -7.68 -21.10 -19.09
CA PRO A 531 -8.21 -19.92 -19.76
C PRO A 531 -7.19 -19.19 -20.65
N GLU A 532 -5.89 -19.41 -20.45
CA GLU A 532 -4.85 -18.78 -21.26
C GLU A 532 -4.76 -19.39 -22.65
N ARG A 533 -5.12 -20.67 -22.77
CA ARG A 533 -5.13 -21.43 -24.02
C ARG A 533 -6.45 -21.35 -24.79
N VAL A 534 -7.34 -20.45 -24.39
CA VAL A 534 -8.63 -20.22 -25.08
C VAL A 534 -8.43 -19.89 -26.57
N GLN A 535 -7.32 -19.25 -26.95
CA GLN A 535 -7.01 -18.96 -28.35
C GLN A 535 -6.76 -20.23 -29.19
N GLU A 536 -6.33 -21.33 -28.58
CA GLU A 536 -6.15 -22.62 -29.27
C GLU A 536 -7.48 -23.37 -29.44
N VAL A 537 -8.38 -23.22 -28.46
CA VAL A 537 -9.69 -23.91 -28.44
C VAL A 537 -10.73 -23.18 -29.29
N ARG A 538 -10.61 -21.85 -29.39
CA ARG A 538 -11.56 -20.99 -30.11
C ARG A 538 -11.86 -21.42 -31.55
N PRO A 539 -10.87 -21.73 -32.41
CA PRO A 539 -11.15 -22.16 -33.78
C PRO A 539 -11.96 -23.46 -33.85
N ALA A 540 -11.75 -24.38 -32.91
CA ALA A 540 -12.51 -25.63 -32.86
C ALA A 540 -13.98 -25.40 -32.48
N VAL A 541 -14.24 -24.49 -31.53
CA VAL A 541 -15.59 -24.09 -31.16
C VAL A 541 -16.26 -23.30 -32.29
N GLU A 542 -15.55 -22.38 -32.93
CA GLU A 542 -16.06 -21.63 -34.10
C GLU A 542 -16.44 -22.56 -35.25
N ALA A 543 -15.62 -23.57 -35.54
CA ALA A 543 -15.91 -24.59 -36.55
C ALA A 543 -17.14 -25.43 -36.18
N ALA A 544 -17.28 -25.83 -34.92
CA ALA A 544 -18.43 -26.59 -34.44
C ALA A 544 -19.72 -25.77 -34.50
N VAL A 545 -19.66 -24.49 -34.11
CA VAL A 545 -20.78 -23.56 -34.20
C VAL A 545 -21.15 -23.30 -35.67
N ALA A 546 -20.18 -23.12 -36.55
CA ALA A 546 -20.44 -22.96 -37.99
C ALA A 546 -21.04 -24.22 -38.62
N ALA A 547 -20.58 -25.42 -38.25
CA ALA A 547 -21.15 -26.68 -38.70
C ALA A 547 -22.59 -26.86 -38.21
N SER A 548 -22.87 -26.48 -36.96
CA SER A 548 -24.22 -26.51 -36.40
C SER A 548 -25.17 -25.50 -37.07
N ALA A 549 -24.66 -24.33 -37.45
CA ALA A 549 -25.43 -23.29 -38.13
C ALA A 549 -25.75 -23.65 -39.59
N ALA A 550 -24.96 -24.53 -40.23
CA ALA A 550 -25.24 -25.05 -41.56
C ALA A 550 -26.42 -26.04 -41.58
N LEU A 551 -26.78 -26.59 -40.41
CA LEU A 551 -27.93 -27.49 -40.23
C LEU A 551 -29.23 -26.73 -39.91
N ASP A 552 -29.14 -25.43 -39.60
CA ASP A 552 -30.34 -24.61 -39.36
C ASP A 552 -31.07 -24.39 -40.70
N GLU A 553 -32.28 -24.92 -40.81
CA GLU A 553 -33.18 -24.61 -41.92
C GLU A 553 -33.52 -23.11 -41.94
N ALA A 554 -33.64 -22.53 -43.14
CA ALA A 554 -34.01 -21.13 -43.29
C ALA A 554 -35.40 -20.91 -42.65
N PRO A 555 -35.56 -19.98 -41.69
CA PRO A 555 -36.85 -19.68 -41.09
C PRO A 555 -37.91 -19.36 -42.16
N GLU A 556 -39.16 -19.78 -41.95
CA GLU A 556 -40.34 -19.56 -42.84
C GLU A 556 -40.63 -18.09 -43.23
N GLY A 557 -39.80 -17.13 -42.82
CA GLY A 557 -39.90 -15.71 -43.16
C GLY A 557 -38.72 -15.13 -43.97
N GLY A 558 -37.86 -15.97 -44.58
CA GLY A 558 -36.80 -15.53 -45.50
C GLY A 558 -35.65 -14.73 -44.88
N LYS A 559 -35.58 -14.66 -43.54
CA LYS A 559 -34.47 -14.02 -42.81
C LYS A 559 -33.38 -15.06 -42.55
N PRO A 560 -32.10 -14.78 -42.87
CA PRO A 560 -31.01 -15.71 -42.57
C PRO A 560 -30.93 -16.00 -41.06
N PRO A 561 -30.54 -17.22 -40.66
CA PRO A 561 -30.39 -17.59 -39.27
C PRO A 561 -29.44 -16.62 -38.54
N PRO A 562 -29.64 -16.41 -37.22
CA PRO A 562 -28.79 -15.51 -36.46
C PRO A 562 -27.33 -15.99 -36.50
N GLN A 563 -26.43 -15.15 -36.99
CA GLN A 563 -25.00 -15.43 -36.97
C GLN A 563 -24.53 -15.54 -35.52
N LEU A 564 -24.15 -16.76 -35.14
CA LEU A 564 -23.53 -17.05 -33.87
C LEU A 564 -22.07 -16.60 -33.91
N ARG A 565 -21.65 -15.86 -32.90
CA ARG A 565 -20.25 -15.47 -32.73
C ARG A 565 -19.71 -16.03 -31.44
N VAL A 566 -18.44 -16.37 -31.46
CA VAL A 566 -17.70 -16.82 -30.29
C VAL A 566 -16.90 -15.65 -29.76
N ARG A 567 -17.18 -15.25 -28.52
CA ARG A 567 -16.41 -14.24 -27.81
C ARG A 567 -15.62 -14.92 -26.71
N ASP A 568 -14.35 -14.57 -26.58
CA ASP A 568 -13.54 -15.01 -25.44
C ASP A 568 -13.65 -14.03 -24.27
N TRP A 569 -13.20 -14.49 -23.11
CA TRP A 569 -13.21 -13.70 -21.87
C TRP A 569 -12.40 -12.39 -21.96
N MET A 570 -11.39 -12.27 -22.85
CA MET A 570 -10.63 -11.04 -23.05
C MET A 570 -11.42 -10.03 -23.89
N GLU A 571 -12.16 -10.49 -24.90
CA GLU A 571 -13.09 -9.68 -25.68
C GLU A 571 -14.27 -9.19 -24.83
N MET A 572 -14.84 -10.06 -24.00
CA MET A 572 -15.93 -9.72 -23.08
C MET A 572 -15.51 -8.62 -22.08
N ASN A 573 -14.25 -8.61 -21.67
CA ASN A 573 -13.70 -7.67 -20.69
C ASN A 573 -12.72 -6.66 -21.32
N LYS A 574 -12.90 -6.33 -22.61
CA LYS A 574 -11.98 -5.47 -23.37
C LYS A 574 -11.69 -4.13 -22.70
N ASN A 575 -12.67 -3.50 -22.05
CA ASN A 575 -12.50 -2.22 -21.37
C ASN A 575 -11.49 -2.35 -20.21
N LEU A 576 -11.61 -3.40 -19.41
CA LEU A 576 -10.69 -3.69 -18.31
C LEU A 576 -9.27 -3.99 -18.84
N PHE A 577 -9.16 -4.84 -19.86
CA PHE A 577 -7.85 -5.15 -20.45
C PHE A 577 -7.19 -3.95 -21.12
N SER A 578 -7.98 -3.05 -21.70
CA SER A 578 -7.48 -1.80 -22.27
C SER A 578 -6.98 -0.87 -21.16
N ALA A 579 -7.70 -0.79 -20.04
CA ALA A 579 -7.25 -0.05 -18.86
C ALA A 579 -5.93 -0.63 -18.30
N LEU A 580 -5.81 -1.95 -18.16
CA LEU A 580 -4.57 -2.62 -17.74
C LEU A 580 -3.40 -2.35 -18.69
N LYS A 581 -3.66 -2.26 -20.01
CA LYS A 581 -2.62 -1.89 -20.99
C LYS A 581 -2.18 -0.43 -20.83
N LEU A 582 -3.12 0.50 -20.67
CA LEU A 582 -2.82 1.91 -20.43
C LEU A 582 -2.04 2.10 -19.12
N GLU A 583 -2.41 1.36 -18.09
CA GLU A 583 -1.73 1.36 -16.79
C GLU A 583 -0.28 0.86 -16.91
N LYS A 584 -0.01 -0.24 -17.63
CA LYS A 584 1.37 -0.67 -17.94
C LYS A 584 2.18 0.40 -18.67
N ILE A 585 1.58 1.14 -19.61
CA ILE A 585 2.25 2.25 -20.32
C ILE A 585 2.57 3.39 -19.36
N ALA A 586 1.63 3.79 -18.51
CA ALA A 586 1.83 4.84 -17.50
C ALA A 586 2.95 4.47 -16.51
N THR A 587 2.92 3.22 -16.01
CA THR A 587 3.95 2.67 -15.13
C THR A 587 5.33 2.67 -15.80
N PHE A 588 5.43 2.31 -17.08
CA PHE A 588 6.68 2.39 -17.84
C PHE A 588 7.23 3.84 -17.92
N ILE A 589 6.37 4.84 -18.12
CA ILE A 589 6.78 6.26 -18.16
C ILE A 589 7.29 6.72 -16.79
N ILE A 590 6.54 6.44 -15.71
CA ILE A 590 6.93 6.82 -14.34
C ILE A 590 8.27 6.15 -13.96
N LEU A 591 8.41 4.85 -14.26
CA LEU A 591 9.63 4.07 -14.08
C LEU A 591 10.82 4.69 -14.83
N SER A 592 10.63 5.08 -16.09
CA SER A 592 11.68 5.72 -16.90
C SER A 592 12.14 7.04 -16.30
N ILE A 593 11.21 7.88 -15.81
CA ILE A 593 11.54 9.15 -15.14
C ILE A 593 12.29 8.88 -13.82
N ALA A 594 11.83 7.94 -13.01
CA ALA A 594 12.48 7.59 -11.74
C ALA A 594 13.92 7.09 -11.93
N ILE A 595 14.17 6.34 -13.00
CA ILE A 595 15.50 5.89 -13.40
C ILE A 595 16.38 7.08 -13.83
N ALA A 596 15.84 7.98 -14.66
CA ALA A 596 16.57 9.16 -15.13
C ALA A 596 16.98 10.09 -13.98
N VAL A 597 16.09 10.30 -13.01
CA VAL A 597 16.38 11.08 -11.80
C VAL A 597 17.50 10.42 -10.98
N ALA A 598 17.44 9.10 -10.79
CA ALA A 598 18.46 8.38 -10.04
C ALA A 598 19.85 8.43 -10.70
N SER A 599 19.91 8.26 -12.02
CA SER A 599 21.19 8.32 -12.77
C SER A 599 21.79 9.74 -12.72
N PHE A 600 20.95 10.78 -12.84
CA PHE A 600 21.39 12.16 -12.73
C PHE A 600 21.97 12.48 -11.34
N CYS A 601 21.34 11.99 -10.27
CA CYS A 601 21.87 12.14 -8.91
C CYS A 601 23.29 11.55 -8.78
N ILE A 602 23.53 10.37 -9.33
CA ILE A 602 24.87 9.73 -9.32
C ILE A 602 25.90 10.57 -10.07
N VAL A 603 25.55 11.05 -11.27
CA VAL A 603 26.43 11.91 -12.08
C VAL A 603 26.81 13.16 -11.30
N CYS A 604 25.84 13.88 -10.73
CA CYS A 604 26.09 15.10 -9.96
C CYS A 604 26.98 14.84 -8.73
N THR A 605 26.74 13.75 -8.00
CA THR A 605 27.54 13.40 -6.82
C THR A 605 28.98 13.10 -7.18
N LEU A 606 29.22 12.30 -8.21
CA LEU A 606 30.57 11.94 -8.60
C LEU A 606 31.34 13.14 -9.17
N LEU A 607 30.70 13.99 -9.98
CA LEU A 607 31.36 15.19 -10.50
C LEU A 607 31.80 16.14 -9.37
N LEU A 608 30.93 16.35 -8.38
CA LEU A 608 31.26 17.20 -7.23
C LEU A 608 32.36 16.57 -6.36
N MET A 609 32.37 15.25 -6.24
CA MET A 609 33.45 14.55 -5.55
C MET A 609 34.79 14.70 -6.28
N VAL A 610 34.79 14.63 -7.62
CA VAL A 610 36.00 14.81 -8.44
C VAL A 610 36.62 16.18 -8.23
N THR A 611 35.81 17.24 -8.17
CA THR A 611 36.32 18.60 -7.95
C THR A 611 36.80 18.81 -6.51
N GLU A 612 36.07 18.33 -5.51
CA GLU A 612 36.50 18.44 -4.10
C GLU A 612 37.76 17.60 -3.79
N LYS A 613 37.95 16.50 -4.50
CA LYS A 613 39.08 15.58 -4.33
C LYS A 613 40.20 15.81 -5.35
N GLY A 614 40.15 16.90 -6.12
CA GLY A 614 41.13 17.21 -7.16
C GLY A 614 42.59 17.14 -6.68
N LYS A 615 42.89 17.69 -5.49
CA LYS A 615 44.24 17.63 -4.88
C LYS A 615 44.67 16.21 -4.56
N GLU A 616 43.77 15.36 -4.05
CA GLU A 616 44.08 13.96 -3.73
C GLU A 616 44.34 13.15 -5.03
N ILE A 617 43.57 13.41 -6.10
CA ILE A 617 43.79 12.80 -7.42
C ILE A 617 45.14 13.23 -8.01
N ALA A 618 45.48 14.52 -7.91
CA ALA A 618 46.74 15.05 -8.41
C ALA A 618 47.96 14.46 -7.69
N VAL A 619 47.91 14.31 -6.36
CA VAL A 619 48.95 13.64 -5.59
C VAL A 619 49.08 12.17 -6.02
N LEU A 620 47.96 11.47 -6.21
CA LEU A 620 47.97 10.07 -6.66
C LEU A 620 48.66 9.91 -8.02
N LYS A 621 48.37 10.82 -8.96
CA LYS A 621 49.00 10.84 -10.28
C LYS A 621 50.48 11.23 -10.23
N ALA A 622 50.85 12.19 -9.38
CA ALA A 622 52.25 12.57 -9.17
C ALA A 622 53.10 11.43 -8.60
N LEU A 623 52.50 10.52 -7.81
CA LEU A 623 53.12 9.30 -7.32
C LEU A 623 53.19 8.17 -8.36
N GLY A 624 52.67 8.38 -9.59
CA GLY A 624 52.74 7.42 -10.69
C GLY A 624 51.44 6.65 -11.00
N ALA A 625 50.29 7.04 -10.45
CA ALA A 625 49.01 6.42 -10.83
C ALA A 625 48.62 6.77 -12.28
N SER A 626 48.31 5.75 -13.08
CA SER A 626 47.85 5.94 -14.46
C SER A 626 46.42 6.47 -14.54
N ASP A 627 46.08 7.15 -15.64
CA ASP A 627 44.72 7.65 -15.90
C ASP A 627 43.67 6.53 -15.85
N ASN A 628 44.02 5.32 -16.33
CA ASN A 628 43.15 4.16 -16.27
C ASN A 628 42.94 3.66 -14.82
N ALA A 629 43.96 3.76 -13.96
CA ALA A 629 43.81 3.43 -12.54
C ALA A 629 42.84 4.41 -11.86
N VAL A 630 42.98 5.72 -12.11
CA VAL A 630 42.06 6.74 -11.60
C VAL A 630 40.63 6.51 -12.12
N MET A 631 40.47 6.24 -13.42
CA MET A 631 39.16 5.94 -14.01
C MET A 631 38.49 4.74 -13.33
N ARG A 632 39.22 3.64 -13.10
CA ARG A 632 38.69 2.44 -12.42
C ARG A 632 38.29 2.70 -10.97
N VAL A 633 38.99 3.60 -10.26
CA VAL A 633 38.62 3.99 -8.89
C VAL A 633 37.25 4.66 -8.88
N PHE A 634 37.04 5.68 -9.72
CA PHE A 634 35.76 6.40 -9.78
C PHE A 634 34.61 5.56 -10.37
N MET A 635 34.91 4.65 -11.32
CA MET A 635 33.93 3.66 -11.78
C MET A 635 33.48 2.75 -10.65
N LEU A 636 34.43 2.18 -9.91
CA LEU A 636 34.12 1.27 -8.79
C LEU A 636 33.39 2.00 -7.66
N GLU A 637 33.72 3.26 -7.42
CA GLU A 637 33.05 4.09 -6.44
C GLU A 637 31.56 4.26 -6.72
N GLY A 638 31.17 4.63 -7.94
CA GLY A 638 29.74 4.71 -8.24
C GLY A 638 29.07 3.35 -8.40
N VAL A 639 29.79 2.27 -8.72
CA VAL A 639 29.28 0.90 -8.57
C VAL A 639 28.98 0.58 -7.11
N ILE A 640 29.84 0.98 -6.16
CA ILE A 640 29.59 0.80 -4.72
C ILE A 640 28.37 1.62 -4.28
N ILE A 641 28.27 2.90 -4.66
CA ILE A 641 27.12 3.76 -4.34
C ILE A 641 25.83 3.17 -4.92
N GLY A 642 25.86 2.74 -6.19
CA GLY A 642 24.75 2.08 -6.87
C GLY A 642 24.36 0.78 -6.16
N ALA A 643 25.32 -0.09 -5.86
CA ALA A 643 25.09 -1.36 -5.16
C ALA A 643 24.41 -1.15 -3.80
N ILE A 644 24.90 -0.20 -3.00
CA ILE A 644 24.31 0.11 -1.70
C ILE A 644 22.88 0.61 -1.90
N GLY A 645 22.67 1.58 -2.80
CA GLY A 645 21.35 2.08 -3.12
C GLY A 645 20.38 0.98 -3.54
N THR A 646 20.75 0.15 -4.52
CA THR A 646 19.94 -0.96 -5.02
C THR A 646 19.65 -2.00 -3.94
N ILE A 647 20.63 -2.39 -3.11
CA ILE A 647 20.42 -3.35 -2.02
C ILE A 647 19.41 -2.81 -1.00
N TYR A 648 19.55 -1.53 -0.61
CA TYR A 648 18.58 -0.91 0.30
C TYR A 648 17.21 -0.78 -0.34
N GLY A 649 17.12 -0.37 -1.60
CA GLY A 649 15.84 -0.16 -2.26
C GLY A 649 15.09 -1.46 -2.55
N VAL A 650 15.75 -2.43 -3.18
CA VAL A 650 15.18 -3.76 -3.45
C VAL A 650 14.87 -4.49 -2.15
N GLY A 651 15.76 -4.43 -1.16
CA GLY A 651 15.52 -5.02 0.15
C GLY A 651 14.31 -4.42 0.86
N THR A 652 14.23 -3.08 0.91
CA THR A 652 13.08 -2.41 1.56
C THR A 652 11.78 -2.68 0.83
N ALA A 653 11.76 -2.69 -0.51
CA ALA A 653 10.58 -3.11 -1.26
C ALA A 653 10.18 -4.56 -0.96
N LEU A 654 11.16 -5.47 -0.89
CA LEU A 654 10.89 -6.87 -0.57
C LEU A 654 10.25 -7.00 0.82
N ALA A 655 10.79 -6.29 1.83
CA ALA A 655 10.23 -6.29 3.17
C ALA A 655 8.82 -5.69 3.22
N VAL A 656 8.60 -4.55 2.54
CA VAL A 656 7.28 -3.90 2.47
C VAL A 656 6.28 -4.79 1.76
N CYS A 657 6.58 -5.28 0.55
CA CYS A 657 5.66 -6.06 -0.26
C CYS A 657 5.38 -7.45 0.34
N THR A 658 6.40 -8.12 0.89
CA THR A 658 6.21 -9.38 1.62
C THR A 658 5.42 -9.15 2.90
N GLY A 659 5.68 -8.05 3.61
CA GLY A 659 4.90 -7.63 4.77
C GLY A 659 3.44 -7.36 4.40
N LEU A 660 3.18 -6.66 3.30
CA LEU A 660 1.83 -6.41 2.80
C LEU A 660 1.12 -7.71 2.44
N TYR A 661 1.81 -8.64 1.79
CA TYR A 661 1.27 -9.97 1.46
C TYR A 661 0.92 -10.77 2.71
N TRP A 662 1.82 -10.80 3.70
CA TRP A 662 1.70 -11.63 4.89
C TRP A 662 0.72 -11.05 5.92
N PHE A 663 0.74 -9.73 6.12
CA PHE A 663 -0.12 -9.04 7.08
C PHE A 663 -1.47 -8.63 6.49
N GLY A 664 -1.57 -8.43 5.17
CA GLY A 664 -2.81 -8.17 4.44
C GLY A 664 -3.65 -7.05 5.04
N VAL A 665 -3.37 -5.80 4.66
CA VAL A 665 -4.23 -4.66 5.02
C VAL A 665 -5.60 -4.89 4.38
N ARG A 666 -6.62 -5.05 5.22
CA ARG A 666 -8.01 -5.19 4.75
C ARG A 666 -8.53 -3.80 4.43
N LEU A 667 -9.16 -3.68 3.27
CA LEU A 667 -9.89 -2.48 2.90
C LEU A 667 -11.36 -2.75 3.15
N ASP A 668 -12.13 -1.70 3.44
CA ASP A 668 -13.58 -1.81 3.55
C ASP A 668 -14.16 -2.16 2.16
N PRO A 669 -14.77 -3.35 1.98
CA PRO A 669 -15.30 -3.75 0.68
C PRO A 669 -16.40 -2.82 0.16
N ASP A 670 -17.15 -2.19 1.07
CA ASP A 670 -18.25 -1.29 0.73
C ASP A 670 -17.74 0.05 0.16
N VAL A 671 -16.47 0.39 0.39
CA VAL A 671 -15.83 1.64 -0.10
C VAL A 671 -14.86 1.39 -1.26
N TYR A 672 -14.05 0.32 -1.17
CA TYR A 672 -12.91 0.11 -2.07
C TYR A 672 -13.10 -1.04 -3.07
N TYR A 673 -14.25 -1.73 -3.06
CA TYR A 673 -14.58 -2.84 -3.96
C TYR A 673 -13.56 -4.01 -3.99
N ILE A 674 -12.59 -4.02 -3.06
CA ILE A 674 -11.49 -4.99 -2.99
C ILE A 674 -11.25 -5.31 -1.51
N ASP A 675 -11.29 -6.59 -1.15
CA ASP A 675 -11.17 -7.04 0.26
C ASP A 675 -9.74 -6.90 0.84
N ARG A 676 -8.71 -6.90 0.00
CA ARG A 676 -7.30 -6.83 0.38
C ARG A 676 -6.45 -6.27 -0.75
N LEU A 677 -5.38 -5.56 -0.43
CA LEU A 677 -4.43 -5.12 -1.44
C LEU A 677 -3.70 -6.36 -2.04
N PRO A 678 -3.91 -6.68 -3.33
CA PRO A 678 -3.25 -7.83 -3.95
C PRO A 678 -1.80 -7.46 -4.27
N VAL A 679 -0.86 -8.13 -3.63
CA VAL A 679 0.58 -7.95 -3.86
C VAL A 679 1.17 -9.29 -4.27
N ASN A 680 1.86 -9.32 -5.41
CA ASN A 680 2.57 -10.50 -5.87
C ASN A 680 4.07 -10.18 -5.94
N VAL A 681 4.85 -10.83 -5.09
CA VAL A 681 6.31 -10.66 -5.05
C VAL A 681 6.95 -11.71 -5.95
N ASN A 682 7.28 -11.31 -7.18
CA ASN A 682 8.01 -12.16 -8.10
C ASN A 682 9.51 -11.86 -8.06
N LEU A 683 10.32 -12.86 -7.68
CA LEU A 683 11.78 -12.70 -7.58
C LEU A 683 12.43 -12.32 -8.92
N SER A 684 11.88 -12.77 -10.05
CA SER A 684 12.43 -12.40 -11.37
C SER A 684 12.37 -10.90 -11.62
N ASP A 685 11.26 -10.27 -11.24
CA ASP A 685 11.03 -8.85 -11.48
C ASP A 685 11.98 -8.01 -10.61
N TYR A 686 12.18 -8.43 -9.36
CA TYR A 686 13.14 -7.79 -8.44
C TYR A 686 14.58 -7.95 -8.93
N ALA A 687 14.95 -9.13 -9.43
CA ALA A 687 16.26 -9.38 -10.00
C ALA A 687 16.50 -8.52 -11.25
N MET A 688 15.49 -8.40 -12.14
CA MET A 688 15.57 -7.53 -13.31
C MET A 688 15.74 -6.06 -12.92
N VAL A 689 14.99 -5.57 -11.93
CA VAL A 689 15.15 -4.20 -11.41
C VAL A 689 16.54 -4.00 -10.82
N ALA A 690 17.05 -4.96 -10.04
CA ALA A 690 18.38 -4.89 -9.45
C ALA A 690 19.48 -4.81 -10.52
N VAL A 691 19.41 -5.68 -11.54
CA VAL A 691 20.35 -5.71 -12.66
C VAL A 691 20.27 -4.42 -13.49
N ALA A 692 19.06 -3.97 -13.84
CA ALA A 692 18.86 -2.74 -14.59
C ALA A 692 19.39 -1.51 -13.82
N SER A 693 19.06 -1.39 -12.54
CA SER A 693 19.54 -0.33 -11.66
C SER A 693 21.07 -0.31 -11.62
N MET A 694 21.71 -1.47 -11.44
CA MET A 694 23.16 -1.58 -11.42
C MET A 694 23.81 -1.20 -12.76
N LEU A 695 23.23 -1.64 -13.88
CA LEU A 695 23.71 -1.29 -15.23
C LEU A 695 23.63 0.22 -15.45
N ILE A 696 22.51 0.84 -15.10
CA ILE A 696 22.31 2.29 -15.25
C ILE A 696 23.28 3.07 -14.37
N CYS A 697 23.49 2.66 -13.12
CA CYS A 697 24.47 3.29 -12.23
C CYS A 697 25.89 3.18 -12.81
N THR A 698 26.22 2.03 -13.40
CA THR A 698 27.52 1.75 -14.03
C THR A 698 27.72 2.55 -15.32
N ILE A 699 26.66 2.83 -16.07
CA ILE A 699 26.73 3.68 -17.27
C ILE A 699 26.86 5.15 -16.87
N ALA A 700 26.08 5.60 -15.89
CA ALA A 700 26.08 6.98 -15.38
C ALA A 700 27.46 7.39 -14.82
N THR A 701 28.20 6.44 -14.26
CA THR A 701 29.56 6.64 -13.72
C THR A 701 30.63 6.89 -14.77
N ILE A 702 30.42 6.46 -16.02
CA ILE A 702 31.45 6.53 -17.07
C ILE A 702 31.88 7.98 -17.32
N TYR A 703 30.93 8.91 -17.38
CA TYR A 703 31.22 10.31 -17.68
C TYR A 703 32.05 10.98 -16.55
N PRO A 704 31.63 10.96 -15.27
CA PRO A 704 32.44 11.50 -14.19
C PRO A 704 33.81 10.82 -14.03
N ALA A 705 33.89 9.49 -14.21
CA ALA A 705 35.14 8.76 -14.09
C ALA A 705 36.17 9.16 -15.16
N ARG A 706 35.71 9.40 -16.40
CA ARG A 706 36.55 9.96 -17.47
C ARG A 706 36.96 11.40 -17.21
N ALA A 707 36.09 12.21 -16.61
CA ALA A 707 36.44 13.56 -16.21
C ALA A 707 37.56 13.56 -15.14
N ALA A 708 37.44 12.67 -14.14
CA ALA A 708 38.43 12.50 -13.08
C ALA A 708 39.80 12.05 -13.61
N SER A 709 39.81 11.10 -14.54
CA SER A 709 41.05 10.58 -15.10
C SER A 709 41.78 11.60 -15.99
N ARG A 710 41.12 12.68 -16.43
CA ARG A 710 41.74 13.72 -17.27
C ARG A 710 42.28 14.92 -16.48
N LEU A 711 42.11 14.95 -15.17
CA LEU A 711 42.70 15.99 -14.31
C LEU A 711 44.23 15.97 -14.42
N SER A 712 44.84 17.12 -14.69
CA SER A 712 46.29 17.23 -14.73
C SER A 712 46.84 17.33 -13.29
N PRO A 713 48.01 16.71 -13.00
CA PRO A 713 48.63 16.81 -11.67
C PRO A 713 48.99 18.26 -11.29
N VAL A 714 49.35 19.06 -12.29
CA VAL A 714 49.75 20.47 -12.11
C VAL A 714 48.56 21.31 -11.69
N ASP A 715 47.41 21.18 -12.37
CA ASP A 715 46.22 21.97 -12.07
C ASP A 715 45.68 21.67 -10.67
N GLY A 716 45.72 20.40 -10.24
CA GLY A 716 45.24 20.02 -8.91
C GLY A 716 46.17 20.42 -7.74
N LEU A 717 47.44 20.73 -8.02
CA LEU A 717 48.41 21.21 -7.02
C LEU A 717 48.58 22.74 -7.02
N ARG A 718 48.19 23.42 -8.10
CA ARG A 718 48.35 24.87 -8.29
C ARG A 718 47.25 25.72 -7.62
N TYR A 719 46.10 25.13 -7.32
CA TYR A 719 45.01 25.80 -6.60
C TYR A 719 45.32 25.89 -5.10
N GLU A 720 45.98 26.98 -4.68
CA GLU A 720 45.83 27.65 -3.37
C GLU A 720 45.75 29.16 -3.58
#